data_AF-A0A6C1PDR4-F1
#
_entry.id   AF-A0A6C1PDR4-F1
#
_cell.length_a   1.000
_cell.length_b   1.000
_cell.length_c   1.000
_cell.angle_alpha   90.00
_cell.angle_beta   90.00
_cell.angle_gamma   90.00
#
_symmetry.space_group_name_H-M   'P 1'
#
loop_
_entity.id
_entity.type
_entity.pdbx_description
1 polymer ?
#
loop_
_entity_poly.entity_id
_entity_poly.type
_entity_poly.pdbx_seq_one_letter_code
_entity_poly.pdbx_strand_id
1 'polypeptide(L)'
;SGDVSPSGRLVDTIAYRLEDYPSSEHFGSKEFNCYTEDIYVGYRYFETFKPQAVQYPFGAGLSYTTFAHESVAMSEHGSGAAKVLTCTVTVKNTGSEHAGKEVVQVYCEAPQGSLGKPARVLVGFAKTSLLAPGQTESVRISIPLASLASYDDSGATGHKSAMVLEPGSYRFYVGGSVRDARLVHPPQEVPELLVVEQLEEALAPTASFARIKPGDRLADGTYEKASEPVPQRTVSLADRIGSRLPPTLPVTGNQGITLRDVKEGRASIESFVAQMNGDDLAALIRGEGMCSPRVTPGTASAFGGVTDRLCELGIPVAAAADGPSGIRMDSGHKASQVPIATLLACTWNRALNAELFALVGAELRAYEIDTLLGPGINIHRHPLNGRNFEYFSEDPLITGTIAAAQTSGLASTGVSGTIKHFAANDQETARSDADSIVSERALREIHLKGFEIAVKEGGASSVMTAYNPLNGHWCASNYDLNTTILREQWGYTGIVMTDWWAKMNHPVDGGEANRSFTAYMVRAQNDLYMVVENEKAASNPVNDNTLAVLESGGLTLGELQRSAVNICRFLMSAPVMERPLAAYDPIKSFRSVSVASGDAVPVEEDIDYAEQGSGPIAVRVDTPGVYQVKTTARNARHPMAQSSCTLYLNGEFAMTLSLNGTEGRPVEVSGRKIRLEAGYYTVRIDFVKPGIVLDTLRFTEIEA
;
A
#
# COMPACT_ATOMS: atom_id res chain seq x y z
N SER A 1 10.49 -3.13 34.65
CA SER A 1 11.82 -2.63 35.01
C SER A 1 11.85 -1.12 35.15
N GLY A 2 11.10 -0.36 34.34
CA GLY A 2 11.12 1.11 34.41
C GLY A 2 12.24 1.74 33.56
N ASP A 3 13.02 0.91 32.86
CA ASP A 3 14.16 1.35 32.05
C ASP A 3 13.76 2.34 30.93
N VAL A 4 12.54 2.17 30.40
CA VAL A 4 11.91 3.09 29.45
C VAL A 4 10.49 3.40 29.92
N SER A 5 10.20 4.67 30.16
CA SER A 5 8.84 5.11 30.48
C SER A 5 7.91 4.99 29.26
N PRO A 6 6.69 4.45 29.42
CA PRO A 6 5.68 4.46 28.39
C PRO A 6 5.43 5.88 27.89
N SER A 7 5.31 6.02 26.57
CA SER A 7 5.01 7.30 25.92
C SER A 7 4.12 7.13 24.68
N GLY A 8 3.47 5.98 24.56
CA GLY A 8 2.54 5.72 23.46
C GLY A 8 1.21 6.45 23.67
N ARG A 9 0.56 6.84 22.58
CA ARG A 9 -0.78 7.42 22.56
C ARG A 9 -1.67 6.62 21.62
N LEU A 10 -2.93 6.42 22.00
CA LEU A 10 -3.91 5.73 21.16
C LEU A 10 -4.07 6.42 19.81
N VAL A 11 -4.12 5.63 18.76
CA VAL A 11 -4.39 6.05 17.38
C VAL A 11 -5.80 5.75 16.94
N ASP A 12 -6.59 5.12 17.81
CA ASP A 12 -8.00 4.79 17.61
C ASP A 12 -8.77 5.12 18.89
N THR A 13 -10.03 5.48 18.73
CA THR A 13 -10.95 5.64 19.86
C THR A 13 -11.42 4.27 20.33
N ILE A 14 -11.36 4.01 21.63
CA ILE A 14 -11.92 2.78 22.22
C ILE A 14 -13.29 3.13 22.81
N ALA A 15 -14.36 2.66 22.16
CA ALA A 15 -15.73 2.77 22.67
C ALA A 15 -16.09 1.62 23.64
N TYR A 16 -17.13 1.82 24.46
CA TYR A 16 -17.62 0.79 25.40
C TYR A 16 -18.24 -0.42 24.69
N ARG A 17 -18.87 -0.21 23.53
CA ARG A 17 -19.56 -1.26 22.77
C ARG A 17 -19.18 -1.18 21.30
N LEU A 18 -19.19 -2.33 20.62
CA LEU A 18 -18.95 -2.39 19.18
C LEU A 18 -20.04 -1.61 18.42
N GLU A 19 -21.29 -1.73 18.82
CA GLU A 19 -22.42 -1.03 18.18
C GLU A 19 -22.36 0.51 18.28
N ASP A 20 -21.46 1.06 19.12
CA ASP A 20 -21.30 2.50 19.25
C ASP A 20 -20.48 3.13 18.12
N TYR A 21 -19.70 2.32 17.39
CA TYR A 21 -18.91 2.83 16.26
C TYR A 21 -19.85 3.20 15.10
N PRO A 22 -19.61 4.34 14.43
CA PRO A 22 -20.53 4.88 13.43
C PRO A 22 -20.64 4.01 12.18
N SER A 23 -19.62 3.19 11.91
CA SER A 23 -19.56 2.27 10.77
C SER A 23 -20.23 0.92 11.03
N SER A 24 -20.67 0.61 12.26
CA SER A 24 -21.14 -0.72 12.67
C SER A 24 -22.33 -1.23 11.85
N GLU A 25 -23.28 -0.34 11.53
CA GLU A 25 -24.47 -0.68 10.75
C GLU A 25 -24.14 -1.00 9.28
N HIS A 26 -22.97 -0.56 8.80
CA HIS A 26 -22.54 -0.68 7.41
C HIS A 26 -21.14 -1.31 7.32
N PHE A 27 -20.92 -2.37 8.10
CA PHE A 27 -19.71 -3.17 8.08
C PHE A 27 -20.05 -4.66 8.12
N GLY A 28 -19.27 -5.46 7.37
CA GLY A 28 -19.40 -6.92 7.27
C GLY A 28 -20.20 -7.41 6.06
N SER A 29 -20.75 -6.53 5.24
CA SER A 29 -21.49 -6.90 4.03
C SER A 29 -20.58 -7.58 3.00
N LYS A 30 -21.10 -8.58 2.30
CA LYS A 30 -20.38 -9.28 1.23
C LYS A 30 -20.57 -8.65 -0.16
N GLU A 31 -21.52 -7.71 -0.27
CA GLU A 31 -21.89 -7.10 -1.55
C GLU A 31 -21.44 -5.64 -1.61
N PHE A 32 -21.82 -4.84 -0.62
CA PHE A 32 -21.43 -3.44 -0.53
C PHE A 32 -21.59 -2.89 0.89
N ASN A 33 -20.82 -1.86 1.22
CA ASN A 33 -20.97 -1.05 2.42
C ASN A 33 -21.22 0.41 2.01
N CYS A 34 -22.32 1.01 2.48
CA CYS A 34 -22.56 2.44 2.36
C CYS A 34 -21.88 3.17 3.51
N TYR A 35 -20.98 4.10 3.21
CA TYR A 35 -20.23 4.85 4.22
C TYR A 35 -21.09 6.03 4.70
N THR A 36 -22.20 5.72 5.36
CA THR A 36 -23.18 6.72 5.82
C THR A 36 -22.60 7.63 6.90
N GLU A 37 -21.56 7.18 7.59
CA GLU A 37 -20.81 8.01 8.53
C GLU A 37 -19.98 9.12 7.87
N ASP A 38 -19.69 9.01 6.57
CA ASP A 38 -18.98 10.03 5.79
C ASP A 38 -17.66 10.45 6.48
N ILE A 39 -17.39 11.74 6.65
CA ILE A 39 -16.17 12.20 7.35
C ILE A 39 -16.17 11.92 8.86
N TYR A 40 -17.29 11.44 9.44
CA TYR A 40 -17.43 11.16 10.87
C TYR A 40 -16.95 9.74 11.19
N VAL A 41 -15.67 9.47 10.92
CA VAL A 41 -14.99 8.21 11.30
C VAL A 41 -14.29 8.40 12.66
N GLY A 42 -14.41 7.40 13.53
CA GLY A 42 -13.71 7.38 14.82
C GLY A 42 -14.04 8.59 15.71
N TYR A 43 -13.02 9.25 16.26
CA TYR A 43 -13.19 10.41 17.14
C TYR A 43 -13.93 11.58 16.48
N ARG A 44 -13.91 11.71 15.14
CA ARG A 44 -14.70 12.74 14.43
C ARG A 44 -16.20 12.54 14.69
N TYR A 45 -16.66 11.29 14.81
CA TYR A 45 -18.04 10.99 15.23
C TYR A 45 -18.21 11.14 16.74
N PHE A 46 -17.38 10.48 17.54
CA PHE A 46 -17.60 10.40 18.98
C PHE A 46 -17.57 11.77 19.64
N GLU A 47 -16.58 12.61 19.34
CA GLU A 47 -16.46 13.94 19.95
C GLU A 47 -17.51 14.93 19.42
N THR A 48 -18.17 14.62 18.30
CA THR A 48 -19.21 15.47 17.70
C THR A 48 -20.62 15.10 18.20
N PHE A 49 -20.92 13.80 18.31
CA PHE A 49 -22.28 13.31 18.51
C PHE A 49 -22.48 12.45 19.76
N LYS A 50 -21.45 11.70 20.20
CA LYS A 50 -21.64 10.63 21.20
C LYS A 50 -20.43 10.45 22.14
N PRO A 51 -19.93 11.52 22.81
CA PRO A 51 -18.71 11.42 23.61
C PRO A 51 -18.83 10.48 24.82
N GLN A 52 -20.03 10.30 25.35
CA GLN A 52 -20.33 9.38 26.46
C GLN A 52 -20.10 7.90 26.12
N ALA A 53 -20.04 7.52 24.84
CA ALA A 53 -19.79 6.15 24.42
C ALA A 53 -18.30 5.76 24.42
N VAL A 54 -17.41 6.71 24.70
CA VAL A 54 -15.96 6.51 24.66
C VAL A 54 -15.43 6.07 26.02
N GLN A 55 -14.70 4.95 26.03
CA GLN A 55 -13.95 4.47 27.19
C GLN A 55 -12.54 5.09 27.24
N TYR A 56 -11.82 5.07 26.12
CA TYR A 56 -10.52 5.73 25.97
C TYR A 56 -10.49 6.56 24.69
N PRO A 57 -10.29 7.89 24.79
CA PRO A 57 -10.36 8.76 23.63
C PRO A 57 -9.10 8.69 22.78
N PHE A 58 -9.25 9.06 21.51
CA PHE A 58 -8.13 9.22 20.57
C PHE A 58 -7.02 10.10 21.16
N GLY A 59 -5.77 9.67 20.96
CA GLY A 59 -4.59 10.36 21.49
C GLY A 59 -4.34 10.15 22.99
N ALA A 60 -5.15 9.38 23.72
CA ALA A 60 -4.91 9.12 25.14
C ALA A 60 -3.72 8.17 25.38
N GLY A 61 -3.01 8.39 26.47
CA GLY A 61 -1.89 7.55 26.91
C GLY A 61 -1.34 8.03 28.25
N LEU A 62 -0.68 7.14 28.97
CA LEU A 62 -0.08 7.45 30.28
C LEU A 62 1.44 7.36 30.21
N SER A 63 2.09 7.90 31.23
CA SER A 63 3.53 7.79 31.49
C SER A 63 3.75 7.49 32.97
N TYR A 64 4.97 7.09 33.33
CA TYR A 64 5.38 6.96 34.73
C TYR A 64 5.74 8.30 35.38
N THR A 65 5.75 9.38 34.60
CA THR A 65 5.93 10.75 35.07
C THR A 65 4.77 11.63 34.63
N THR A 66 4.70 12.85 35.15
CA THR A 66 3.72 13.87 34.78
C THR A 66 4.36 14.96 33.94
N PHE A 67 3.58 15.57 33.05
CA PHE A 67 4.02 16.68 32.21
C PHE A 67 3.11 17.89 32.38
N ALA A 68 3.69 19.08 32.24
CA ALA A 68 2.95 20.34 32.15
C ALA A 68 3.25 21.02 30.81
N HIS A 69 2.20 21.53 30.16
CA HIS A 69 2.32 22.44 29.02
C HIS A 69 2.39 23.87 29.58
N GLU A 70 3.59 24.30 29.99
CA GLU A 70 3.81 25.57 30.72
C GLU A 70 3.46 26.81 29.89
N SER A 71 3.62 26.73 28.57
CA SER A 71 3.18 27.78 27.65
C SER A 71 2.74 27.23 26.30
N VAL A 72 1.74 27.87 25.71
CA VAL A 72 1.24 27.61 24.35
C VAL A 72 1.14 28.94 23.64
N ALA A 73 1.82 29.08 22.51
CA ALA A 73 1.80 30.28 21.68
C ALA A 73 1.45 29.91 20.25
N MET A 74 0.54 30.68 19.64
CA MET A 74 0.24 30.60 18.21
C MET A 74 0.83 31.82 17.51
N SER A 75 1.55 31.57 16.42
CA SER A 75 2.04 32.62 15.53
C SER A 75 1.63 32.30 14.10
N GLU A 76 1.55 33.31 13.25
CA GLU A 76 1.18 33.14 11.84
C GLU A 76 2.23 33.76 10.94
N HIS A 77 2.41 33.17 9.76
CA HIS A 77 3.25 33.70 8.70
C HIS A 77 2.54 33.53 7.35
N GLY A 78 2.69 34.51 6.46
CA GLY A 78 2.03 34.52 5.16
C GLY A 78 0.56 34.96 5.23
N SER A 79 -0.15 34.81 4.11
CA SER A 79 -1.51 35.31 3.95
C SER A 79 -2.32 34.40 3.01
N GLY A 80 -3.66 34.49 3.08
CA GLY A 80 -4.54 33.68 2.24
C GLY A 80 -4.31 32.18 2.43
N ALA A 81 -4.40 31.40 1.35
CA ALA A 81 -4.27 29.95 1.40
C ALA A 81 -2.83 29.50 1.73
N ALA A 82 -1.84 30.33 1.43
CA ALA A 82 -0.43 30.09 1.76
C ALA A 82 -0.07 30.44 3.22
N LYS A 83 -1.03 30.92 4.03
CA LYS A 83 -0.80 31.19 5.45
C LYS A 83 -0.43 29.89 6.17
N VAL A 84 0.57 29.97 7.04
CA VAL A 84 0.98 28.88 7.94
C VAL A 84 0.88 29.36 9.37
N LEU A 85 0.18 28.60 10.20
CA LEU A 85 0.13 28.78 11.65
C LEU A 85 1.24 27.95 12.29
N THR A 86 1.93 28.48 13.29
CA THR A 86 2.94 27.76 14.07
C THR A 86 2.55 27.78 15.53
N CYS A 87 2.22 26.60 16.05
CA CYS A 87 1.97 26.36 17.47
C CYS A 87 3.29 25.99 18.14
N THR A 88 3.72 26.79 19.12
CA THR A 88 4.89 26.50 19.96
C THR A 88 4.42 26.14 21.36
N VAL A 89 4.83 24.97 21.86
CA VAL A 89 4.43 24.48 23.19
C VAL A 89 5.66 24.15 23.99
N THR A 90 5.75 24.72 25.20
CA THR A 90 6.82 24.41 26.16
C THR A 90 6.34 23.34 27.11
N VAL A 91 6.96 22.17 27.03
CA VAL A 91 6.63 20.98 27.81
C VAL A 91 7.68 20.77 28.89
N LYS A 92 7.24 20.59 30.14
CA LYS A 92 8.11 20.25 31.26
C LYS A 92 7.73 18.91 31.85
N ASN A 93 8.74 18.07 32.12
CA ASN A 93 8.56 16.91 32.99
C ASN A 93 8.48 17.38 34.44
N THR A 94 7.31 17.27 35.07
CA THR A 94 7.05 17.75 36.43
C THR A 94 7.16 16.67 37.50
N GLY A 95 7.35 15.40 37.12
CA GLY A 95 7.62 14.34 38.07
C GLY A 95 9.04 14.43 38.64
N SER A 96 9.30 13.63 39.68
CA SER A 96 10.55 13.66 40.44
C SER A 96 11.50 12.49 40.19
N GLU A 97 11.00 11.39 39.62
CA GLU A 97 11.73 10.11 39.56
C GLU A 97 12.06 9.67 38.12
N HIS A 98 11.06 9.67 37.23
CA HIS A 98 11.20 9.07 35.91
C HIS A 98 11.42 10.12 34.82
N ALA A 99 12.38 9.85 33.93
CA ALA A 99 12.45 10.51 32.64
C ALA A 99 11.33 10.00 31.71
N GLY A 100 10.86 10.82 30.77
CA GLY A 100 9.80 10.41 29.84
C GLY A 100 9.67 11.32 28.63
N LYS A 101 8.78 10.95 27.71
CA LYS A 101 8.43 11.75 26.52
C LYS A 101 6.95 12.08 26.53
N GLU A 102 6.61 13.27 26.06
CA GLU A 102 5.23 13.75 25.90
C GLU A 102 4.92 13.98 24.42
N VAL A 103 3.66 13.76 24.04
CA VAL A 103 3.11 14.04 22.72
C VAL A 103 2.16 15.22 22.83
N VAL A 104 2.54 16.33 22.20
CA VAL A 104 1.70 17.52 22.06
C VAL A 104 0.83 17.35 20.81
N GLN A 105 -0.48 17.50 20.97
CA GLN A 105 -1.47 17.30 19.91
C GLN A 105 -2.25 18.61 19.72
N VAL A 106 -2.46 19.03 18.48
CA VAL A 106 -3.21 20.23 18.11
C VAL A 106 -4.44 19.84 17.32
N TYR A 107 -5.61 20.29 17.78
CA TYR A 107 -6.90 20.05 17.14
C TYR A 107 -7.52 21.35 16.69
N CYS A 108 -8.24 21.33 15.57
CA CYS A 108 -9.05 22.43 15.09
C CYS A 108 -10.56 22.11 15.27
N GLU A 109 -11.31 23.09 15.75
CA GLU A 109 -12.76 23.19 15.64
C GLU A 109 -13.08 24.27 14.60
N ALA A 110 -13.36 23.82 13.37
CA ALA A 110 -13.76 24.70 12.28
C ALA A 110 -15.20 25.19 12.46
N PRO A 111 -15.58 26.35 11.88
CA PRO A 111 -16.98 26.76 11.82
C PRO A 111 -17.80 25.71 11.04
N GLN A 112 -19.02 25.43 11.52
CA GLN A 112 -19.89 24.42 10.90
C GLN A 112 -20.19 24.77 9.43
N GLY A 113 -20.47 26.04 9.14
CA GLY A 113 -20.78 26.51 7.79
C GLY A 113 -21.98 25.76 7.18
N SER A 114 -22.03 25.73 5.86
CA SER A 114 -23.02 24.96 5.09
C SER A 114 -22.64 23.49 4.98
N LEU A 115 -21.36 23.14 5.08
CA LEU A 115 -20.87 21.77 4.91
C LEU A 115 -21.03 20.89 6.17
N GLY A 116 -21.03 21.49 7.36
CA GLY A 116 -20.91 20.77 8.63
C GLY A 116 -19.48 20.25 8.86
N LYS A 117 -19.01 20.30 10.11
CA LYS A 117 -17.63 19.94 10.48
C LYS A 117 -17.60 19.08 11.75
N PRO A 118 -16.62 18.16 11.89
CA PRO A 118 -16.35 17.52 13.17
C PRO A 118 -15.99 18.56 14.24
N ALA A 119 -16.39 18.30 15.49
CA ALA A 119 -16.07 19.18 16.61
C ALA A 119 -14.55 19.30 16.87
N ARG A 120 -13.80 18.25 16.56
CA ARG A 120 -12.33 18.20 16.64
C ARG A 120 -11.77 17.48 15.42
N VAL A 121 -10.71 18.03 14.84
CA VAL A 121 -9.87 17.39 13.81
C VAL A 121 -8.42 17.60 14.21
N LEU A 122 -7.61 16.55 14.24
CA LEU A 122 -6.17 16.65 14.45
C LEU A 122 -5.53 17.39 13.27
N VAL A 123 -4.76 18.43 13.55
CA VAL A 123 -4.13 19.29 12.53
C VAL A 123 -2.61 19.36 12.66
N GLY A 124 -2.06 18.77 13.72
CA GLY A 124 -0.63 18.64 13.90
C GLY A 124 -0.27 18.02 15.25
N PHE A 125 0.92 17.44 15.34
CA PHE A 125 1.44 16.90 16.59
C PHE A 125 2.97 16.98 16.60
N ALA A 126 3.55 16.92 17.79
CA ALA A 126 4.99 16.76 17.99
C ALA A 126 5.25 15.92 19.24
N LYS A 127 6.36 15.20 19.25
CA LYS A 127 6.82 14.44 20.42
C LYS A 127 8.12 15.03 20.94
N THR A 128 8.22 15.20 22.25
CA THR A 128 9.44 15.69 22.89
C THR A 128 10.57 14.66 22.76
N SER A 129 11.80 15.14 22.92
CA SER A 129 12.92 14.31 23.34
C SER A 129 12.67 13.68 24.73
N LEU A 130 13.60 12.83 25.19
CA LEU A 130 13.53 12.26 26.53
C LEU A 130 13.85 13.34 27.56
N LEU A 131 12.86 13.73 28.37
CA LEU A 131 13.00 14.76 29.40
C LEU A 131 13.27 14.11 30.75
N ALA A 132 14.38 14.46 31.38
CA ALA A 132 14.64 14.15 32.79
C ALA A 132 13.66 14.90 33.71
N PRO A 133 13.46 14.46 34.97
CA PRO A 133 12.71 15.21 35.98
C PRO A 133 13.12 16.70 36.03
N GLY A 134 12.15 17.60 35.91
CA GLY A 134 12.35 19.06 35.90
C GLY A 134 12.83 19.66 34.58
N GLN A 135 13.20 18.85 33.59
CA GLN A 135 13.64 19.32 32.28
C GLN A 135 12.47 19.81 31.43
N THR A 136 12.75 20.81 30.60
CA THR A 136 11.79 21.45 29.69
C THR A 136 12.28 21.39 28.24
N GLU A 137 11.36 21.28 27.29
CA GLU A 137 11.60 21.40 25.84
C GLU A 137 10.46 22.16 25.18
N SER A 138 10.79 23.02 24.21
CA SER A 138 9.79 23.67 23.35
C SER A 138 9.69 22.95 22.00
N VAL A 139 8.52 22.40 21.71
CA VAL A 139 8.20 21.79 20.41
C VAL A 139 7.45 22.79 19.52
N ARG A 140 7.63 22.69 18.21
CA ARG A 140 6.96 23.53 17.21
C ARG A 140 6.19 22.67 16.22
N ILE A 141 4.94 23.07 15.95
CA ILE A 141 4.01 22.36 15.08
C ILE A 141 3.52 23.36 14.03
N SER A 142 3.83 23.10 12.76
CA SER A 142 3.41 23.91 11.62
C SER A 142 2.11 23.37 11.04
N ILE A 143 1.13 24.26 10.85
CA ILE A 143 -0.22 23.96 10.41
C ILE A 143 -0.52 24.87 9.22
N PRO A 144 -0.36 24.40 7.97
CA PRO A 144 -0.79 25.15 6.80
C PRO A 144 -2.29 25.44 6.91
N LEU A 145 -2.72 26.69 6.72
CA LEU A 145 -4.13 27.04 6.83
C LEU A 145 -4.98 26.26 5.80
N ALA A 146 -4.42 26.05 4.60
CA ALA A 146 -5.00 25.20 3.55
C ALA A 146 -5.32 23.77 4.01
N SER A 147 -4.59 23.21 4.99
CA SER A 147 -4.84 21.86 5.51
C SER A 147 -6.14 21.74 6.31
N LEU A 148 -6.75 22.87 6.70
CA LEU A 148 -8.03 22.92 7.43
C LEU A 148 -9.25 22.89 6.51
N ALA A 149 -9.04 22.89 5.18
CA ALA A 149 -10.09 22.97 4.20
C ALA A 149 -10.97 21.70 4.17
N SER A 150 -12.24 21.90 3.84
CA SER A 150 -13.17 20.81 3.54
C SER A 150 -13.49 20.76 2.06
N TYR A 151 -13.81 19.59 1.55
CA TYR A 151 -14.20 19.42 0.17
C TYR A 151 -15.71 19.63 -0.01
N ASP A 152 -16.09 20.58 -0.87
CA ASP A 152 -17.50 20.78 -1.24
C ASP A 152 -17.88 19.92 -2.45
N ASP A 153 -18.36 18.70 -2.18
CA ASP A 153 -18.87 17.79 -3.22
C ASP A 153 -20.26 18.18 -3.75
N SER A 154 -20.99 19.00 -2.99
CA SER A 154 -22.39 19.36 -3.24
C SER A 154 -22.58 20.67 -3.99
N GLY A 155 -21.61 21.58 -3.91
CA GLY A 155 -21.74 22.97 -4.32
C GLY A 155 -22.49 23.85 -3.30
N ALA A 156 -22.73 23.37 -2.08
CA ALA A 156 -23.46 24.10 -1.03
C ALA A 156 -22.79 25.43 -0.63
N THR A 157 -21.49 25.56 -0.90
CA THR A 157 -20.73 26.80 -0.67
C THR A 157 -20.70 27.73 -1.88
N GLY A 158 -21.27 27.31 -3.02
CA GLY A 158 -21.12 27.96 -4.31
C GLY A 158 -19.90 27.50 -5.12
N HIS A 159 -19.09 26.58 -4.57
CA HIS A 159 -17.82 26.13 -5.16
C HIS A 159 -17.76 24.59 -5.24
N LYS A 160 -18.62 23.99 -6.08
CA LYS A 160 -18.63 22.54 -6.27
C LYS A 160 -17.23 22.05 -6.71
N SER A 161 -16.83 20.92 -6.14
CA SER A 161 -15.55 20.26 -6.39
C SER A 161 -14.34 21.10 -6.01
N ALA A 162 -14.41 21.81 -4.89
CA ALA A 162 -13.29 22.61 -4.38
C ALA A 162 -12.97 22.29 -2.91
N MET A 163 -11.70 22.42 -2.56
CA MET A 163 -11.26 22.53 -1.17
C MET A 163 -11.50 23.97 -0.71
N VAL A 164 -12.32 24.15 0.33
CA VAL A 164 -12.74 25.47 0.82
C VAL A 164 -12.57 25.61 2.33
N LEU A 165 -12.23 26.83 2.75
CA LEU A 165 -12.38 27.29 4.13
C LEU A 165 -13.59 28.20 4.19
N GLU A 166 -14.67 27.71 4.80
CA GLU A 166 -15.86 28.53 5.06
C GLU A 166 -15.56 29.62 6.09
N PRO A 167 -16.24 30.77 6.00
CA PRO A 167 -15.98 31.89 6.89
C PRO A 167 -16.36 31.58 8.35
N GLY A 168 -15.63 32.19 9.27
CA GLY A 168 -15.84 32.11 10.71
C GLY A 168 -14.56 31.86 11.51
N SER A 169 -14.75 31.59 12.81
CA SER A 169 -13.69 31.38 13.77
C SER A 169 -13.21 29.92 13.79
N TYR A 170 -11.96 29.69 13.39
CA TYR A 170 -11.26 28.41 13.53
C TYR A 170 -10.57 28.39 14.89
N ARG A 171 -11.05 27.53 15.80
CA ARG A 171 -10.58 27.45 17.19
C ARG A 171 -9.59 26.30 17.34
N PHE A 172 -8.46 26.55 17.99
CA PHE A 172 -7.42 25.53 18.20
C PHE A 172 -7.41 25.04 19.64
N TYR A 173 -7.21 23.73 19.82
CA TYR A 173 -7.11 23.07 21.11
C TYR A 173 -5.78 22.32 21.19
N VAL A 174 -5.05 22.48 22.30
CA VAL A 174 -3.71 21.90 22.47
C VAL A 174 -3.67 21.08 23.76
N GLY A 175 -3.18 19.84 23.70
CA GLY A 175 -3.06 18.96 24.86
C GLY A 175 -2.46 17.59 24.55
N GLY A 176 -2.53 16.67 25.52
CA GLY A 176 -1.98 15.31 25.40
C GLY A 176 -2.96 14.25 24.89
N SER A 177 -4.20 14.64 24.56
CA SER A 177 -5.26 13.84 23.92
C SER A 177 -6.37 14.75 23.42
N VAL A 178 -7.31 14.23 22.62
CA VAL A 178 -8.45 15.02 22.10
C VAL A 178 -9.32 15.64 23.22
N ARG A 179 -9.42 14.99 24.39
CA ARG A 179 -10.23 15.46 25.54
C ARG A 179 -9.45 16.27 26.57
N ASP A 180 -8.15 16.07 26.65
CA ASP A 180 -7.28 16.88 27.51
C ASP A 180 -6.94 18.23 26.85
N ALA A 181 -7.08 18.34 25.53
CA ALA A 181 -6.78 19.56 24.79
C ALA A 181 -7.58 20.77 25.29
N ARG A 182 -6.90 21.90 25.46
CA ARG A 182 -7.46 23.16 25.96
C ARG A 182 -7.47 24.22 24.86
N LEU A 183 -8.50 25.05 24.85
CA LEU A 183 -8.68 26.12 23.87
C LEU A 183 -7.52 27.12 23.95
N VAL A 184 -6.96 27.45 22.79
CA VAL A 184 -5.93 28.45 22.61
C VAL A 184 -6.56 29.70 22.00
N HIS A 185 -6.22 30.86 22.55
CA HIS A 185 -6.69 32.16 22.09
C HIS A 185 -5.55 32.99 21.48
N PRO A 186 -5.85 33.86 20.51
CA PRO A 186 -7.13 34.02 19.81
C PRO A 186 -7.40 32.89 18.79
N PRO A 187 -8.66 32.70 18.33
CA PRO A 187 -8.93 31.85 17.17
C PRO A 187 -8.34 32.45 15.88
N GLN A 188 -8.25 31.63 14.83
CA GLN A 188 -7.97 32.10 13.47
C GLN A 188 -9.28 32.50 12.78
N GLU A 189 -9.42 33.77 12.44
CA GLU A 189 -10.58 34.26 11.68
C GLU A 189 -10.36 34.09 10.18
N VAL A 190 -11.40 33.61 9.50
CA VAL A 190 -11.52 33.59 8.04
C VAL A 190 -12.77 34.42 7.72
N PRO A 191 -12.64 35.70 7.32
CA PRO A 191 -13.79 36.60 7.21
C PRO A 191 -14.69 36.30 6.02
N GLU A 192 -14.12 35.75 4.95
CA GLU A 192 -14.80 35.39 3.71
C GLU A 192 -14.37 33.99 3.30
N LEU A 193 -15.23 33.30 2.55
CA LEU A 193 -14.91 31.97 2.04
C LEU A 193 -13.62 32.03 1.22
N LEU A 194 -12.67 31.14 1.55
CA LEU A 194 -11.44 30.98 0.80
C LEU A 194 -11.48 29.67 0.02
N VAL A 195 -11.42 29.77 -1.30
CA VAL A 195 -11.15 28.61 -2.17
C VAL A 195 -9.66 28.31 -2.10
N VAL A 196 -9.31 27.19 -1.48
CA VAL A 196 -7.93 26.73 -1.35
C VAL A 196 -7.45 26.09 -2.64
N GLU A 197 -8.30 25.27 -3.25
CA GLU A 197 -8.00 24.58 -4.49
C GLU A 197 -9.30 24.25 -5.22
N GLN A 198 -9.42 24.69 -6.47
CA GLN A 198 -10.50 24.24 -7.35
C GLN A 198 -10.07 22.95 -8.03
N LEU A 199 -10.86 21.90 -7.86
CA LEU A 199 -10.66 20.59 -8.48
C LEU A 199 -11.82 20.33 -9.45
N GLU A 200 -12.01 19.06 -9.77
CA GLU A 200 -13.15 18.55 -10.53
C GLU A 200 -13.75 17.33 -9.84
N GLU A 201 -15.04 17.10 -10.07
CA GLU A 201 -15.75 15.91 -9.55
C GLU A 201 -15.03 14.65 -10.02
N ALA A 202 -14.57 13.83 -9.09
CA ALA A 202 -13.92 12.56 -9.38
C ALA A 202 -14.29 11.54 -8.32
N LEU A 203 -14.54 10.29 -8.73
CA LEU A 203 -14.90 9.19 -7.83
C LEU A 203 -16.24 9.37 -7.10
N ALA A 204 -17.10 10.29 -7.53
CA ALA A 204 -18.43 10.47 -6.94
C ALA A 204 -19.27 9.17 -7.07
N PRO A 205 -20.10 8.84 -6.06
CA PRO A 205 -20.90 7.61 -6.07
C PRO A 205 -21.98 7.66 -7.14
N THR A 206 -22.29 6.51 -7.74
CA THR A 206 -23.45 6.35 -8.64
C THR A 206 -24.69 5.86 -7.91
N ALA A 207 -24.52 5.15 -6.79
CA ALA A 207 -25.61 4.73 -5.91
C ALA A 207 -26.07 5.90 -5.03
N SER A 208 -27.39 6.00 -4.79
CA SER A 208 -27.95 6.99 -3.89
C SER A 208 -27.95 6.46 -2.45
N PHE A 209 -27.49 7.29 -1.51
CA PHE A 209 -27.59 7.07 -0.08
C PHE A 209 -27.57 8.41 0.67
N ALA A 210 -27.84 8.38 1.97
CA ALA A 210 -27.75 9.56 2.84
C ALA A 210 -26.56 9.44 3.79
N ARG A 211 -25.92 10.56 4.09
CA ARG A 211 -24.81 10.68 5.03
C ARG A 211 -25.18 11.43 6.29
N ILE A 212 -24.45 11.19 7.38
CA ILE A 212 -24.54 11.96 8.61
C ILE A 212 -24.15 13.42 8.35
N LYS A 213 -24.90 14.35 8.97
CA LYS A 213 -24.58 15.77 9.04
C LYS A 213 -24.92 16.34 10.43
N PRO A 214 -24.07 17.21 11.00
CA PRO A 214 -24.41 17.95 12.21
C PRO A 214 -25.63 18.85 11.98
N GLY A 215 -26.64 18.68 12.85
CA GLY A 215 -27.78 19.59 12.98
C GLY A 215 -27.49 20.72 13.97
N ASP A 216 -28.49 21.05 14.78
CA ASP A 216 -28.34 22.09 15.81
C ASP A 216 -27.33 21.66 16.89
N ARG A 217 -26.63 22.66 17.45
CA ARG A 217 -25.72 22.43 18.57
C ARG A 217 -26.52 22.29 19.86
N LEU A 218 -26.28 21.21 20.59
CA LEU A 218 -26.90 20.92 21.87
C LEU A 218 -26.23 21.66 23.03
N ALA A 219 -26.92 21.74 24.17
CA ALA A 219 -26.46 22.47 25.35
C ALA A 219 -25.16 21.91 25.97
N ASP A 220 -24.88 20.62 25.77
CA ASP A 220 -23.65 19.95 26.22
C ASP A 220 -22.46 20.15 25.25
N GLY A 221 -22.67 20.88 24.14
CA GLY A 221 -21.66 21.18 23.14
C GLY A 221 -21.59 20.19 21.98
N THR A 222 -22.30 19.05 22.06
CA THR A 222 -22.47 18.09 20.96
C THR A 222 -23.47 18.60 19.91
N TYR A 223 -23.69 17.84 18.85
CA TYR A 223 -24.61 18.19 17.77
C TYR A 223 -25.72 17.14 17.62
N GLU A 224 -26.89 17.58 17.17
CA GLU A 224 -27.91 16.65 16.68
C GLU A 224 -27.38 15.88 15.46
N LYS A 225 -27.67 14.58 15.41
CA LYS A 225 -27.29 13.72 14.28
C LYS A 225 -28.37 13.79 13.21
N ALA A 226 -28.24 14.72 12.26
CA ALA A 226 -29.09 14.81 11.08
C ALA A 226 -28.50 13.99 9.91
N SER A 227 -29.21 13.97 8.77
CA SER A 227 -28.77 13.30 7.56
C SER A 227 -29.09 14.11 6.31
N GLU A 228 -28.25 14.02 5.28
CA GLU A 228 -28.48 14.63 3.96
C GLU A 228 -28.19 13.63 2.83
N PRO A 229 -28.83 13.76 1.65
CA PRO A 229 -28.51 12.93 0.49
C PRO A 229 -27.08 13.22 -0.01
N VAL A 230 -26.36 12.17 -0.42
CA VAL A 230 -25.02 12.30 -0.99
C VAL A 230 -25.10 12.70 -2.47
N PRO A 231 -24.31 13.70 -2.94
CA PRO A 231 -24.24 14.03 -4.36
C PRO A 231 -23.76 12.84 -5.19
N GLN A 232 -24.51 12.52 -6.25
CA GLN A 232 -24.15 11.46 -7.19
C GLN A 232 -23.28 11.99 -8.33
N ARG A 233 -22.57 11.09 -9.01
CA ARG A 233 -21.78 11.38 -10.21
C ARG A 233 -22.63 12.09 -11.27
N THR A 234 -22.13 13.23 -11.73
CA THR A 234 -22.68 14.03 -12.82
C THR A 234 -21.78 14.02 -14.06
N VAL A 235 -20.52 13.61 -13.92
CA VAL A 235 -19.55 13.56 -15.02
C VAL A 235 -19.67 12.27 -15.85
N SER A 236 -19.56 12.42 -17.17
CA SER A 236 -19.39 11.32 -18.13
C SER A 236 -17.93 10.85 -18.13
N LEU A 237 -17.67 9.65 -17.59
CA LEU A 237 -16.33 9.05 -17.66
C LEU A 237 -15.90 8.76 -19.10
N ALA A 238 -16.83 8.47 -20.00
CA ALA A 238 -16.52 8.27 -21.41
C ALA A 238 -15.90 9.53 -22.03
N ASP A 239 -16.52 10.69 -21.83
CA ASP A 239 -16.04 11.96 -22.38
C ASP A 239 -14.72 12.40 -21.73
N ARG A 240 -14.61 12.23 -20.40
CA ARG A 240 -13.37 12.50 -19.67
C ARG A 240 -12.21 11.65 -20.19
N ILE A 241 -12.40 10.33 -20.26
CA ILE A 241 -11.34 9.43 -20.73
C ILE A 241 -11.00 9.71 -22.19
N GLY A 242 -12.01 9.85 -23.05
CA GLY A 242 -11.83 10.09 -24.48
C GLY A 242 -11.08 11.39 -24.78
N SER A 243 -11.36 12.47 -24.04
CA SER A 243 -10.68 13.76 -24.19
C SER A 243 -9.26 13.80 -23.62
N ARG A 244 -8.88 12.83 -22.78
CA ARG A 244 -7.59 12.77 -22.07
C ARG A 244 -6.72 11.59 -22.51
N LEU A 245 -7.00 10.98 -23.66
CA LEU A 245 -6.16 9.92 -24.19
C LEU A 245 -4.74 10.46 -24.45
N PRO A 246 -3.69 9.78 -23.96
CA PRO A 246 -2.32 10.21 -24.19
C PRO A 246 -1.95 10.08 -25.67
N PRO A 247 -1.04 10.94 -26.18
CA PRO A 247 -0.58 10.82 -27.55
C PRO A 247 0.15 9.49 -27.78
N THR A 248 0.00 8.93 -28.98
CA THR A 248 0.72 7.71 -29.38
C THR A 248 2.06 8.09 -30.02
N LEU A 249 3.13 7.49 -29.51
CA LEU A 249 4.45 7.57 -30.12
C LEU A 249 4.53 6.55 -31.27
N PRO A 250 4.96 6.95 -32.49
CA PRO A 250 5.15 6.02 -33.59
C PRO A 250 6.18 4.94 -33.23
N VAL A 251 5.86 3.66 -33.49
CA VAL A 251 6.79 2.56 -33.23
C VAL A 251 7.95 2.63 -34.20
N THR A 252 9.17 2.68 -33.67
CA THR A 252 10.42 2.78 -34.46
C THR A 252 11.15 1.44 -34.60
N GLY A 253 10.75 0.42 -33.84
CA GLY A 253 11.52 -0.81 -33.69
C GLY A 253 12.83 -0.59 -32.91
N ASN A 254 13.64 -1.63 -32.75
CA ASN A 254 14.88 -1.52 -31.97
C ASN A 254 15.88 -0.57 -32.65
N GLN A 255 16.16 0.57 -32.00
CA GLN A 255 17.13 1.58 -32.45
C GLN A 255 18.46 1.48 -31.68
N GLY A 256 18.62 0.45 -30.83
CA GLY A 256 19.79 0.28 -29.97
C GLY A 256 19.83 1.22 -28.77
N ILE A 257 18.73 1.92 -28.47
CA ILE A 257 18.65 2.78 -27.28
C ILE A 257 18.32 1.90 -26.08
N THR A 258 19.16 1.94 -25.06
CA THR A 258 18.93 1.19 -23.81
C THR A 258 18.31 2.08 -22.73
N LEU A 259 17.70 1.48 -21.71
CA LEU A 259 17.22 2.25 -20.55
C LEU A 259 18.35 3.01 -19.83
N ARG A 260 19.57 2.48 -19.90
CA ARG A 260 20.78 3.14 -19.37
C ARG A 260 21.11 4.42 -20.14
N ASP A 261 20.91 4.44 -21.45
CA ASP A 261 21.10 5.65 -22.26
C ASP A 261 20.12 6.75 -21.86
N VAL A 262 18.89 6.39 -21.47
CA VAL A 262 17.92 7.35 -20.93
C VAL A 262 18.37 7.88 -19.57
N LYS A 263 18.78 7.01 -18.64
CA LYS A 263 19.28 7.40 -17.31
C LYS A 263 20.50 8.34 -17.41
N GLU A 264 21.36 8.10 -18.40
CA GLU A 264 22.58 8.88 -18.62
C GLU A 264 22.36 10.11 -19.53
N GLY A 265 21.10 10.40 -19.91
CA GLY A 265 20.73 11.59 -20.69
C GLY A 265 21.13 11.56 -22.16
N ARG A 266 21.52 10.39 -22.69
CA ARG A 266 21.90 10.20 -24.10
C ARG A 266 20.71 10.03 -25.04
N ALA A 267 19.55 9.66 -24.51
CA ALA A 267 18.29 9.54 -25.24
C ALA A 267 17.12 9.98 -24.37
N SER A 268 16.00 10.35 -24.99
CA SER A 268 14.76 10.63 -24.25
C SER A 268 14.00 9.34 -23.93
N ILE A 269 13.17 9.37 -22.89
CA ILE A 269 12.33 8.21 -22.53
C ILE A 269 11.31 7.90 -23.62
N GLU A 270 10.83 8.91 -24.35
CA GLU A 270 9.91 8.76 -25.47
C GLU A 270 10.60 8.02 -26.63
N SER A 271 11.84 8.40 -26.98
CA SER A 271 12.61 7.69 -28.02
C SER A 271 12.90 6.24 -27.62
N PHE A 272 13.15 5.98 -26.34
CA PHE A 272 13.33 4.62 -25.82
C PHE A 272 12.05 3.78 -25.92
N VAL A 273 10.92 4.32 -25.44
CA VAL A 273 9.63 3.63 -25.42
C VAL A 273 9.07 3.40 -26.82
N ALA A 274 9.33 4.31 -27.77
CA ALA A 274 8.95 4.15 -29.17
C ALA A 274 9.56 2.90 -29.84
N GLN A 275 10.60 2.29 -29.28
CA GLN A 275 11.20 1.07 -29.82
C GLN A 275 10.34 -0.18 -29.58
N MET A 276 9.41 -0.12 -28.62
CA MET A 276 8.59 -1.25 -28.18
C MET A 276 7.31 -1.35 -29.01
N ASN A 277 7.01 -2.55 -29.51
CA ASN A 277 5.74 -2.84 -30.18
C ASN A 277 4.63 -3.19 -29.16
N GLY A 278 3.44 -3.55 -29.64
CA GLY A 278 2.31 -3.92 -28.77
C GLY A 278 2.63 -5.11 -27.85
N ASP A 279 3.34 -6.13 -28.35
CA ASP A 279 3.71 -7.31 -27.57
C ASP A 279 4.72 -6.97 -26.46
N ASP A 280 5.75 -6.18 -26.77
CA ASP A 280 6.75 -5.70 -25.81
C ASP A 280 6.08 -4.93 -24.66
N LEU A 281 5.17 -4.00 -25.00
CA LEU A 281 4.44 -3.19 -24.03
C LEU A 281 3.46 -4.02 -23.20
N ALA A 282 2.76 -4.97 -23.83
CA ALA A 282 1.85 -5.88 -23.13
C ALA A 282 2.60 -6.81 -22.17
N ALA A 283 3.82 -7.22 -22.51
CA ALA A 283 4.67 -7.99 -21.60
C ALA A 283 5.20 -7.12 -20.44
N LEU A 284 5.58 -5.87 -20.70
CA LEU A 284 6.16 -4.97 -19.68
C LEU A 284 5.19 -4.63 -18.54
N ILE A 285 3.88 -4.57 -18.83
CA ILE A 285 2.85 -4.33 -17.80
C ILE A 285 2.54 -5.56 -16.93
N ARG A 286 3.15 -6.72 -17.19
CA ARG A 286 2.91 -7.97 -16.44
C ARG A 286 4.05 -8.20 -15.45
N GLY A 287 3.73 -8.20 -14.16
CA GLY A 287 4.64 -8.71 -13.12
C GLY A 287 4.57 -10.23 -13.02
N GLU A 288 5.70 -10.89 -12.82
CA GLU A 288 5.80 -12.34 -12.63
C GLU A 288 5.87 -12.71 -11.15
N GLY A 289 5.18 -13.78 -10.73
CA GLY A 289 5.26 -14.25 -9.35
C GLY A 289 4.26 -15.35 -8.98
N MET A 290 4.20 -15.77 -7.71
CA MET A 290 5.12 -15.38 -6.63
C MET A 290 6.43 -16.15 -6.69
N CYS A 291 7.46 -15.68 -5.96
CA CYS A 291 8.77 -16.32 -5.87
C CYS A 291 9.47 -16.47 -7.23
N SER A 292 9.46 -15.41 -8.05
CA SER A 292 10.10 -15.44 -9.36
C SER A 292 11.59 -15.80 -9.24
N PRO A 293 12.10 -16.74 -10.06
CA PRO A 293 13.52 -17.12 -10.06
C PRO A 293 14.44 -16.02 -10.62
N ARG A 294 13.88 -14.97 -11.21
CA ARG A 294 14.63 -13.84 -11.80
C ARG A 294 15.14 -12.84 -10.75
N VAL A 295 14.66 -12.94 -9.52
CA VAL A 295 14.91 -11.99 -8.43
C VAL A 295 15.23 -12.72 -7.13
N THR A 296 15.47 -11.97 -6.06
CA THR A 296 15.74 -12.49 -4.72
C THR A 296 14.76 -13.62 -4.33
N PRO A 297 15.27 -14.80 -3.94
CA PRO A 297 14.44 -15.96 -3.67
C PRO A 297 13.33 -15.73 -2.63
N GLY A 298 12.11 -16.16 -2.96
CA GLY A 298 10.99 -16.11 -2.02
C GLY A 298 10.31 -14.76 -1.87
N THR A 299 10.68 -13.78 -2.71
CA THR A 299 10.00 -12.48 -2.78
C THR A 299 8.66 -12.57 -3.54
N ALA A 300 7.87 -11.51 -3.47
CA ALA A 300 6.48 -11.55 -3.90
C ALA A 300 6.29 -11.43 -5.41
N SER A 301 7.07 -10.60 -6.09
CA SER A 301 7.03 -10.47 -7.55
C SER A 301 8.31 -9.92 -8.16
N ALA A 302 8.44 -10.14 -9.46
CA ALA A 302 9.42 -9.54 -10.35
C ALA A 302 8.71 -8.71 -11.42
N PHE A 303 9.27 -7.57 -11.83
CA PHE A 303 8.72 -6.76 -12.94
C PHE A 303 9.81 -5.97 -13.69
N GLY A 304 9.49 -5.45 -14.87
CA GLY A 304 10.45 -4.80 -15.77
C GLY A 304 10.90 -5.75 -16.88
N GLY A 305 12.19 -6.10 -16.91
CA GLY A 305 12.82 -6.98 -17.92
C GLY A 305 12.40 -8.45 -17.84
N VAL A 306 11.10 -8.76 -17.80
CA VAL A 306 10.59 -10.13 -17.59
C VAL A 306 10.65 -11.02 -18.84
N THR A 307 11.07 -10.46 -19.98
CA THR A 307 11.30 -11.20 -21.24
C THR A 307 12.70 -10.90 -21.77
N ASP A 308 13.25 -11.80 -22.58
CA ASP A 308 14.57 -11.62 -23.20
C ASP A 308 14.61 -10.34 -24.03
N ARG A 309 13.53 -10.06 -24.76
CA ARG A 309 13.39 -8.85 -25.57
C ARG A 309 13.41 -7.56 -24.74
N LEU A 310 12.81 -7.55 -23.54
CA LEU A 310 12.87 -6.40 -22.64
C LEU A 310 14.26 -6.27 -22.00
N CYS A 311 14.91 -7.39 -21.67
CA CYS A 311 16.30 -7.42 -21.21
C CYS A 311 17.28 -6.87 -22.26
N GLU A 312 17.10 -7.18 -23.54
CA GLU A 312 17.90 -6.64 -24.66
C GLU A 312 17.81 -5.10 -24.76
N LEU A 313 16.69 -4.51 -24.36
CA LEU A 313 16.52 -3.05 -24.26
C LEU A 313 17.19 -2.46 -23.01
N GLY A 314 17.89 -3.29 -22.24
CA GLY A 314 18.55 -2.89 -20.99
C GLY A 314 17.57 -2.60 -19.86
N ILE A 315 16.33 -3.10 -19.93
CA ILE A 315 15.36 -2.99 -18.84
C ILE A 315 15.71 -4.04 -17.79
N PRO A 316 16.01 -3.63 -16.54
CA PRO A 316 16.35 -4.57 -15.50
C PRO A 316 15.10 -5.21 -14.87
N VAL A 317 15.29 -6.26 -14.05
CA VAL A 317 14.21 -6.95 -13.33
C VAL A 317 14.19 -6.50 -11.87
N ALA A 318 13.20 -5.70 -11.49
CA ALA A 318 13.01 -5.24 -10.12
C ALA A 318 12.27 -6.29 -9.27
N ALA A 319 12.61 -6.35 -7.99
CA ALA A 319 12.00 -7.24 -7.01
C ALA A 319 11.09 -6.49 -6.04
N ALA A 320 9.90 -7.04 -5.78
CA ALA A 320 8.99 -6.56 -4.74
C ALA A 320 8.78 -7.62 -3.66
N ALA A 321 8.82 -7.22 -2.38
CA ALA A 321 8.64 -8.14 -1.27
C ALA A 321 7.67 -7.58 -0.22
N ASP A 322 6.81 -8.44 0.33
CA ASP A 322 6.14 -8.13 1.61
C ASP A 322 7.19 -7.97 2.72
N GLY A 323 6.92 -7.33 3.84
CA GLY A 323 5.72 -6.56 4.16
C GLY A 323 5.97 -5.45 5.19
N PRO A 324 4.91 -4.76 5.65
CA PRO A 324 5.04 -3.60 6.54
C PRO A 324 5.81 -3.89 7.84
N SER A 325 5.83 -5.15 8.31
CA SER A 325 6.54 -5.58 9.52
C SER A 325 7.89 -6.25 9.26
N GLY A 326 8.48 -6.05 8.07
CA GLY A 326 9.80 -6.59 7.69
C GLY A 326 9.74 -7.47 6.45
N ILE A 327 10.92 -7.80 5.91
CA ILE A 327 11.03 -8.51 4.63
C ILE A 327 10.58 -9.96 4.79
N ARG A 328 9.64 -10.38 3.94
CA ARG A 328 9.20 -11.76 3.77
C ARG A 328 9.92 -12.37 2.58
N MET A 329 10.68 -13.41 2.87
CA MET A 329 11.31 -14.28 1.87
C MET A 329 10.86 -15.73 2.13
N ASP A 330 9.96 -16.22 1.30
CA ASP A 330 9.43 -17.60 1.34
C ASP A 330 10.49 -18.67 1.02
N SER A 331 11.74 -18.26 0.80
CA SER A 331 12.92 -19.11 0.65
C SER A 331 13.60 -19.42 1.99
N GLY A 332 13.07 -18.95 3.13
CA GLY A 332 13.57 -19.22 4.48
C GLY A 332 14.71 -18.32 4.96
N HIS A 333 15.19 -17.41 4.10
CA HIS A 333 16.17 -16.38 4.48
C HIS A 333 15.64 -15.52 5.64
N LYS A 334 16.55 -15.09 6.52
CA LYS A 334 16.20 -14.33 7.73
C LYS A 334 16.20 -12.83 7.44
N ALA A 335 15.21 -12.13 7.98
CA ALA A 335 15.13 -10.69 7.96
C ALA A 335 14.63 -10.18 9.31
N SER A 336 14.72 -8.87 9.51
CA SER A 336 14.33 -8.23 10.76
C SER A 336 12.80 -8.07 10.81
N GLN A 337 12.15 -8.72 11.78
CA GLN A 337 10.73 -8.48 12.06
C GLN A 337 10.58 -7.22 12.92
N VAL A 338 9.98 -6.18 12.37
CA VAL A 338 9.69 -4.93 13.08
C VAL A 338 8.26 -4.94 13.64
N PRO A 339 7.93 -4.04 14.59
CA PRO A 339 6.57 -3.97 15.14
C PRO A 339 5.51 -3.72 14.08
N ILE A 340 4.28 -4.13 14.39
CA ILE A 340 3.11 -3.86 13.55
C ILE A 340 2.84 -2.35 13.41
N ALA A 341 2.19 -1.96 12.31
CA ALA A 341 1.95 -0.56 11.97
C ALA A 341 1.16 0.20 13.06
N THR A 342 0.14 -0.42 13.66
CA THR A 342 -0.64 0.22 14.73
C THR A 342 0.25 0.59 15.93
N LEU A 343 1.21 -0.27 16.29
CA LEU A 343 2.16 0.02 17.37
C LEU A 343 3.10 1.17 16.98
N LEU A 344 3.55 1.19 15.73
CA LEU A 344 4.42 2.25 15.20
C LEU A 344 3.70 3.61 15.14
N ALA A 345 2.42 3.63 14.80
CA ALA A 345 1.60 4.84 14.86
C ALA A 345 1.34 5.28 16.31
N CYS A 346 1.10 4.35 17.24
CA CYS A 346 0.99 4.63 18.68
C CYS A 346 2.26 5.30 19.26
N THR A 347 3.39 5.29 18.56
CA THR A 347 4.56 6.07 18.98
C THR A 347 4.38 7.57 18.79
N TRP A 348 3.52 8.03 17.86
CA TRP A 348 3.37 9.43 17.48
C TRP A 348 4.72 10.11 17.20
N ASN A 349 5.66 9.35 16.61
CA ASN A 349 7.04 9.78 16.43
C ASN A 349 7.48 9.55 14.98
N ARG A 350 7.39 10.63 14.19
CA ARG A 350 7.80 10.67 12.80
C ARG A 350 9.29 10.28 12.64
N ALA A 351 10.16 10.86 13.46
CA ALA A 351 11.61 10.63 13.36
C ALA A 351 11.99 9.17 13.60
N LEU A 352 11.40 8.55 14.63
CA LEU A 352 11.62 7.12 14.93
C LEU A 352 11.18 6.21 13.78
N ASN A 353 10.04 6.51 13.15
CA ASN A 353 9.55 5.74 12.02
C ASN A 353 10.47 5.87 10.80
N ALA A 354 10.94 7.09 10.49
CA ALA A 354 11.87 7.31 9.39
C ALA A 354 13.21 6.59 9.63
N GLU A 355 13.76 6.66 10.84
CA GLU A 355 15.01 5.97 11.20
C GLU A 355 14.88 4.44 11.10
N LEU A 356 13.82 3.87 11.66
CA LEU A 356 13.57 2.43 11.60
C LEU A 356 13.44 1.95 10.15
N PHE A 357 12.72 2.69 9.30
CA PHE A 357 12.52 2.30 7.91
C PHE A 357 13.72 2.60 7.00
N ALA A 358 14.63 3.48 7.40
CA ALA A 358 15.95 3.54 6.77
C ALA A 358 16.76 2.27 7.04
N LEU A 359 16.68 1.69 8.25
CA LEU A 359 17.33 0.41 8.55
C LEU A 359 16.70 -0.75 7.75
N VAL A 360 15.36 -0.80 7.66
CA VAL A 360 14.65 -1.75 6.79
C VAL A 360 15.05 -1.55 5.32
N GLY A 361 15.20 -0.29 4.89
CA GLY A 361 15.67 0.07 3.56
C GLY A 361 17.07 -0.44 3.24
N ALA A 362 17.99 -0.35 4.21
CA ALA A 362 19.34 -0.90 4.08
C ALA A 362 19.31 -2.43 3.98
N GLU A 363 18.44 -3.10 4.74
CA GLU A 363 18.25 -4.56 4.67
C GLU A 363 17.66 -4.98 3.32
N LEU A 364 16.67 -4.24 2.78
CA LEU A 364 16.11 -4.47 1.44
C LEU A 364 17.20 -4.37 0.37
N ARG A 365 18.04 -3.34 0.41
CA ARG A 365 19.14 -3.16 -0.54
C ARG A 365 20.14 -4.30 -0.45
N ALA A 366 20.47 -4.76 0.76
CA ALA A 366 21.37 -5.89 0.97
C ALA A 366 20.82 -7.20 0.40
N TYR A 367 19.49 -7.36 0.41
CA TYR A 367 18.79 -8.49 -0.23
C TYR A 367 18.42 -8.25 -1.69
N GLU A 368 18.91 -7.17 -2.31
CA GLU A 368 18.62 -6.84 -3.71
C GLU A 368 17.14 -6.61 -4.02
N ILE A 369 16.36 -6.14 -3.03
CA ILE A 369 14.93 -5.85 -3.17
C ILE A 369 14.71 -4.36 -3.43
N ASP A 370 13.91 -4.04 -4.45
CA ASP A 370 13.76 -2.68 -4.96
C ASP A 370 12.57 -1.93 -4.36
N THR A 371 11.52 -2.65 -3.97
CA THR A 371 10.36 -2.06 -3.28
C THR A 371 9.79 -2.97 -2.19
N LEU A 372 9.53 -2.38 -1.02
CA LEU A 372 8.78 -3.02 0.05
C LEU A 372 7.29 -2.86 -0.21
N LEU A 373 6.51 -3.91 -0.03
CA LEU A 373 5.05 -3.86 -0.15
C LEU A 373 4.44 -3.39 1.17
N GLY A 374 4.71 -2.13 1.47
CA GLY A 374 4.28 -1.38 2.62
C GLY A 374 4.81 0.07 2.56
N PRO A 375 4.26 0.98 3.36
CA PRO A 375 3.29 0.72 4.43
C PRO A 375 1.85 0.42 3.98
N GLY A 376 1.12 -0.32 4.82
CA GLY A 376 -0.34 -0.41 4.77
C GLY A 376 -0.95 0.83 5.42
N ILE A 377 -1.82 1.55 4.72
CA ILE A 377 -2.29 2.90 5.10
C ILE A 377 -3.80 3.10 4.91
N ASN A 378 -4.56 2.01 4.85
CA ASN A 378 -6.02 2.05 4.93
C ASN A 378 -6.46 2.61 6.29
N ILE A 379 -7.65 3.22 6.33
CA ILE A 379 -8.16 3.84 7.56
C ILE A 379 -8.76 2.75 8.45
N HIS A 380 -8.57 2.86 9.76
CA HIS A 380 -9.31 2.04 10.72
C HIS A 380 -10.78 2.47 10.80
N ARG A 381 -11.54 2.24 9.71
CA ARG A 381 -12.95 2.61 9.61
C ARG A 381 -13.80 1.92 10.67
N HIS A 382 -13.50 0.65 10.95
CA HIS A 382 -14.20 -0.16 11.93
C HIS A 382 -13.20 -1.06 12.70
N PRO A 383 -13.36 -1.23 14.03
CA PRO A 383 -12.39 -1.96 14.86
C PRO A 383 -12.27 -3.46 14.53
N LEU A 384 -13.27 -4.06 13.89
CA LEU A 384 -13.27 -5.50 13.54
C LEU A 384 -12.62 -5.82 12.18
N ASN A 385 -12.03 -4.84 11.48
CA ASN A 385 -11.32 -5.15 10.27
C ASN A 385 -10.04 -5.96 10.57
N GLY A 386 -9.89 -7.12 9.92
CA GLY A 386 -8.84 -8.09 10.22
C GLY A 386 -7.41 -7.61 9.94
N ARG A 387 -7.24 -6.54 9.16
CA ARG A 387 -5.94 -5.96 8.79
C ARG A 387 -5.61 -4.64 9.49
N ASN A 388 -6.40 -4.21 10.48
CA ASN A 388 -6.06 -3.00 11.25
C ASN A 388 -4.64 -3.06 11.84
N PHE A 389 -4.15 -4.26 12.22
CA PHE A 389 -2.78 -4.40 12.76
C PHE A 389 -1.68 -3.85 11.81
N GLU A 390 -1.85 -3.95 10.49
CA GLU A 390 -0.88 -3.48 9.50
C GLU A 390 -1.18 -2.08 8.97
N TYR A 391 -2.20 -1.42 9.53
CA TYR A 391 -2.57 -0.03 9.26
C TYR A 391 -2.30 0.84 10.49
N PHE A 392 -2.45 2.16 10.32
CA PHE A 392 -1.97 3.13 11.31
C PHE A 392 -3.04 3.64 12.27
N SER A 393 -4.17 4.14 11.77
CA SER A 393 -5.10 4.94 12.59
C SER A 393 -6.46 5.12 11.94
N GLU A 394 -7.48 5.43 12.75
CA GLU A 394 -8.74 6.03 12.30
C GLU A 394 -8.58 7.46 11.75
N ASP A 395 -7.43 8.10 11.99
CA ASP A 395 -7.14 9.47 11.57
C ASP A 395 -6.24 9.55 10.32
N PRO A 396 -6.64 10.29 9.27
CA PRO A 396 -5.85 10.42 8.06
C PRO A 396 -4.54 11.20 8.23
N LEU A 397 -4.43 12.14 9.18
CA LEU A 397 -3.19 12.89 9.39
C LEU A 397 -2.14 12.00 10.05
N ILE A 398 -2.50 11.20 11.07
CA ILE A 398 -1.58 10.21 11.64
C ILE A 398 -1.16 9.20 10.57
N THR A 399 -2.14 8.63 9.87
CA THR A 399 -1.89 7.65 8.79
C THR A 399 -0.93 8.22 7.74
N GLY A 400 -1.22 9.41 7.20
CA GLY A 400 -0.37 10.06 6.21
C GLY A 400 1.01 10.45 6.72
N THR A 401 1.10 11.02 7.93
CA THR A 401 2.38 11.49 8.50
C THR A 401 3.33 10.33 8.79
N ILE A 402 2.82 9.22 9.35
CA ILE A 402 3.64 8.04 9.62
C ILE A 402 3.99 7.33 8.31
N ALA A 403 3.06 7.23 7.36
CA ALA A 403 3.33 6.70 6.02
C ALA A 403 4.47 7.47 5.33
N ALA A 404 4.37 8.80 5.30
CA ALA A 404 5.38 9.68 4.71
C ALA A 404 6.75 9.52 5.38
N ALA A 405 6.79 9.31 6.71
CA ALA A 405 8.03 9.04 7.42
C ALA A 405 8.68 7.73 6.96
N GLN A 406 7.89 6.65 6.85
CA GLN A 406 8.39 5.35 6.45
C GLN A 406 8.82 5.32 4.98
N THR A 407 8.06 5.95 4.07
CA THR A 407 8.44 6.06 2.66
C THR A 407 9.71 6.88 2.48
N SER A 408 9.86 8.01 3.20
CA SER A 408 11.09 8.81 3.18
C SER A 408 12.28 8.05 3.77
N GLY A 409 12.07 7.27 4.83
CA GLY A 409 13.10 6.40 5.41
C GLY A 409 13.63 5.38 4.40
N LEU A 410 12.74 4.66 3.73
CA LEU A 410 13.09 3.71 2.65
C LEU A 410 13.81 4.41 1.48
N ALA A 411 13.28 5.55 1.03
CA ALA A 411 13.86 6.32 -0.07
C ALA A 411 15.28 6.81 0.24
N SER A 412 15.60 7.09 1.50
CA SER A 412 16.94 7.53 1.92
C SER A 412 18.03 6.49 1.67
N THR A 413 17.68 5.20 1.48
CA THR A 413 18.61 4.13 1.14
C THR A 413 18.50 3.69 -0.33
N GLY A 414 17.73 4.42 -1.14
CA GLY A 414 17.55 4.17 -2.57
C GLY A 414 16.47 3.15 -2.94
N VAL A 415 15.80 2.52 -1.97
CA VAL A 415 14.66 1.60 -2.24
C VAL A 415 13.32 2.34 -2.11
N SER A 416 12.24 1.75 -2.62
CA SER A 416 10.90 2.32 -2.51
C SER A 416 10.05 1.62 -1.45
N GLY A 417 9.06 2.34 -0.91
CA GLY A 417 7.88 1.75 -0.27
C GLY A 417 6.69 1.81 -1.20
N THR A 418 5.96 0.71 -1.35
CA THR A 418 4.70 0.64 -2.08
C THR A 418 3.54 0.87 -1.12
N ILE A 419 3.00 2.10 -1.10
CA ILE A 419 1.88 2.45 -0.22
C ILE A 419 0.61 1.69 -0.65
N LYS A 420 -0.10 1.07 0.30
CA LYS A 420 -1.22 0.16 0.01
C LYS A 420 -2.33 0.22 1.06
N HIS A 421 -3.58 -0.10 0.74
CA HIS A 421 -4.12 -0.49 -0.56
C HIS A 421 -5.04 0.61 -1.05
N PHE A 422 -4.77 1.11 -2.24
CA PHE A 422 -5.40 2.29 -2.83
C PHE A 422 -6.70 1.89 -3.56
N ALA A 423 -7.90 2.08 -3.00
CA ALA A 423 -8.23 2.72 -1.72
C ALA A 423 -9.43 2.05 -1.02
N ALA A 424 -9.72 2.48 0.21
CA ALA A 424 -10.90 2.06 1.00
C ALA A 424 -11.04 0.53 1.21
N ASN A 425 -9.90 -0.17 1.28
CA ASN A 425 -9.82 -1.60 1.63
C ASN A 425 -9.92 -1.82 3.14
N ASP A 426 -10.99 -1.30 3.72
CA ASP A 426 -11.15 -1.18 5.17
C ASP A 426 -11.99 -2.35 5.75
N GLN A 427 -12.22 -3.40 4.95
CA GLN A 427 -12.92 -4.64 5.33
C GLN A 427 -12.33 -5.86 4.60
N GLU A 428 -11.86 -6.85 5.37
CA GLU A 428 -11.31 -8.09 4.81
C GLU A 428 -12.35 -9.08 4.25
N THR A 429 -13.52 -9.16 4.89
CA THR A 429 -14.61 -10.05 4.44
C THR A 429 -15.04 -9.66 3.03
N ALA A 430 -14.97 -10.60 2.09
CA ALA A 430 -15.32 -10.39 0.69
C ALA A 430 -14.60 -9.19 0.01
N ARG A 431 -13.37 -8.86 0.45
CA ARG A 431 -12.61 -7.69 -0.05
C ARG A 431 -12.39 -7.61 -1.56
N SER A 432 -12.57 -8.71 -2.30
CA SER A 432 -12.46 -8.73 -3.76
C SER A 432 -13.75 -8.36 -4.48
N ASP A 433 -14.85 -8.21 -3.74
CA ASP A 433 -16.22 -8.14 -4.26
C ASP A 433 -17.07 -7.06 -3.57
N ALA A 434 -16.88 -6.86 -2.25
CA ALA A 434 -17.64 -5.90 -1.48
C ALA A 434 -17.31 -4.46 -1.90
N ASP A 435 -18.28 -3.78 -2.49
CA ASP A 435 -18.13 -2.39 -2.94
C ASP A 435 -18.11 -1.42 -1.77
N SER A 436 -17.18 -0.47 -1.81
CA SER A 436 -17.22 0.68 -0.91
C SER A 436 -18.00 1.80 -1.59
N ILE A 437 -19.21 2.09 -1.11
CA ILE A 437 -20.05 3.17 -1.62
C ILE A 437 -19.83 4.40 -0.72
N VAL A 438 -19.10 5.39 -1.24
CA VAL A 438 -18.53 6.50 -0.44
C VAL A 438 -18.74 7.83 -1.16
N SER A 439 -19.03 8.90 -0.40
CA SER A 439 -19.09 10.26 -0.96
C SER A 439 -17.72 10.74 -1.44
N GLU A 440 -17.70 11.67 -2.37
CA GLU A 440 -16.44 12.27 -2.81
C GLU A 440 -15.74 13.03 -1.67
N ARG A 441 -16.51 13.68 -0.78
CA ARG A 441 -15.96 14.37 0.39
C ARG A 441 -15.23 13.41 1.34
N ALA A 442 -15.87 12.33 1.75
CA ALA A 442 -15.26 11.36 2.66
C ALA A 442 -14.05 10.67 2.02
N LEU A 443 -14.10 10.41 0.70
CA LEU A 443 -12.93 9.92 -0.02
C LEU A 443 -11.75 10.88 0.08
N ARG A 444 -11.95 12.16 -0.25
CA ARG A 444 -10.88 13.16 -0.28
C ARG A 444 -10.35 13.54 1.11
N GLU A 445 -11.23 13.63 2.09
CA GLU A 445 -10.86 14.07 3.44
C GLU A 445 -10.36 12.93 4.34
N ILE A 446 -10.80 11.68 4.11
CA ILE A 446 -10.49 10.52 4.97
C ILE A 446 -9.66 9.47 4.22
N HIS A 447 -10.26 8.74 3.27
CA HIS A 447 -9.67 7.50 2.75
C HIS A 447 -8.51 7.71 1.77
N LEU A 448 -8.45 8.87 1.11
CA LEU A 448 -7.39 9.23 0.16
C LEU A 448 -6.36 10.17 0.77
N LYS A 449 -6.68 10.87 1.86
CA LYS A 449 -5.81 11.90 2.46
C LYS A 449 -4.46 11.34 2.91
N GLY A 450 -4.43 10.12 3.48
CA GLY A 450 -3.18 9.46 3.85
C GLY A 450 -2.27 9.18 2.64
N PHE A 451 -2.85 8.75 1.52
CA PHE A 451 -2.12 8.55 0.25
C PHE A 451 -1.62 9.88 -0.32
N GLU A 452 -2.44 10.94 -0.28
CA GLU A 452 -2.04 12.27 -0.73
C GLU A 452 -0.81 12.78 0.04
N ILE A 453 -0.81 12.66 1.36
CA ILE A 453 0.33 13.06 2.21
C ILE A 453 1.56 12.20 1.88
N ALA A 454 1.41 10.89 1.73
CA ALA A 454 2.53 10.01 1.37
C ALA A 454 3.13 10.34 -0.01
N VAL A 455 2.30 10.75 -0.97
CA VAL A 455 2.75 11.20 -2.31
C VAL A 455 3.43 12.57 -2.23
N LYS A 456 2.75 13.59 -1.67
CA LYS A 456 3.21 14.99 -1.71
C LYS A 456 4.34 15.27 -0.72
N GLU A 457 4.29 14.69 0.47
CA GLU A 457 5.29 14.94 1.54
C GLU A 457 6.26 13.76 1.70
N GLY A 458 5.78 12.54 1.52
CA GLY A 458 6.57 11.32 1.71
C GLY A 458 7.43 10.92 0.52
N GLY A 459 7.20 11.52 -0.64
CA GLY A 459 7.90 11.20 -1.89
C GLY A 459 7.65 9.78 -2.40
N ALA A 460 6.47 9.20 -2.10
CA ALA A 460 6.15 7.85 -2.56
C ALA A 460 6.31 7.72 -4.08
N SER A 461 6.93 6.63 -4.52
CA SER A 461 7.19 6.31 -5.93
C SER A 461 6.56 4.99 -6.40
N SER A 462 5.88 4.29 -5.48
CA SER A 462 5.14 3.06 -5.77
C SER A 462 3.83 3.02 -4.98
N VAL A 463 2.74 2.63 -5.63
CA VAL A 463 1.38 2.50 -5.05
C VAL A 463 0.80 1.14 -5.45
N MET A 464 0.09 0.47 -4.54
CA MET A 464 -0.67 -0.75 -4.83
C MET A 464 -2.16 -0.50 -4.67
N THR A 465 -2.95 -0.75 -5.71
CA THR A 465 -4.41 -0.63 -5.64
C THR A 465 -5.04 -1.74 -4.82
N ALA A 466 -6.19 -1.47 -4.24
CA ALA A 466 -6.97 -2.44 -3.48
C ALA A 466 -7.68 -3.49 -4.34
N TYR A 467 -8.15 -4.55 -3.66
CA TYR A 467 -8.96 -5.61 -4.23
C TYR A 467 -10.40 -5.19 -4.55
N ASN A 468 -10.97 -4.28 -3.77
CA ASN A 468 -12.41 -4.00 -3.78
C ASN A 468 -12.83 -3.08 -4.95
N PRO A 469 -14.10 -3.14 -5.36
CA PRO A 469 -14.75 -2.03 -6.01
C PRO A 469 -14.87 -0.83 -5.07
N LEU A 470 -14.80 0.35 -5.68
CA LEU A 470 -14.99 1.64 -5.04
C LEU A 470 -15.92 2.45 -5.94
N ASN A 471 -17.15 2.69 -5.45
CA ASN A 471 -18.23 3.31 -6.21
C ASN A 471 -18.48 2.61 -7.56
N GLY A 472 -18.55 1.28 -7.54
CA GLY A 472 -18.89 0.44 -8.71
C GLY A 472 -17.75 0.10 -9.66
N HIS A 473 -16.55 0.65 -9.45
CA HIS A 473 -15.37 0.36 -10.26
C HIS A 473 -14.26 -0.26 -9.41
N TRP A 474 -13.71 -1.39 -9.84
CA TRP A 474 -12.57 -2.03 -9.16
C TRP A 474 -11.39 -1.07 -9.09
N CYS A 475 -10.73 -0.97 -7.93
CA CYS A 475 -9.64 -0.01 -7.74
C CYS A 475 -8.52 -0.17 -8.79
N ALA A 476 -8.25 -1.41 -9.23
CA ALA A 476 -7.28 -1.71 -10.28
C ALA A 476 -7.62 -1.13 -11.66
N SER A 477 -8.90 -0.84 -11.94
CA SER A 477 -9.40 -0.27 -13.20
C SER A 477 -10.19 1.03 -13.02
N ASN A 478 -10.02 1.69 -11.87
CA ASN A 478 -10.71 2.93 -11.56
C ASN A 478 -9.92 4.13 -12.13
N TYR A 479 -10.43 4.72 -13.21
CA TYR A 479 -9.75 5.82 -13.92
C TYR A 479 -9.66 7.10 -13.08
N ASP A 480 -10.72 7.47 -12.38
CA ASP A 480 -10.70 8.68 -11.56
C ASP A 480 -9.73 8.55 -10.38
N LEU A 481 -9.65 7.37 -9.77
CA LEU A 481 -8.72 7.10 -8.67
C LEU A 481 -7.27 7.20 -9.15
N ASN A 482 -6.94 6.45 -10.20
CA ASN A 482 -5.57 6.26 -10.62
C ASN A 482 -5.09 7.39 -11.53
N THR A 483 -5.91 7.97 -12.40
CA THR A 483 -5.48 9.04 -13.32
C THR A 483 -5.90 10.40 -12.80
N THR A 484 -7.20 10.66 -12.67
CA THR A 484 -7.71 12.00 -12.33
C THR A 484 -7.18 12.50 -10.98
N ILE A 485 -7.28 11.71 -9.92
CA ILE A 485 -6.85 12.12 -8.58
C ILE A 485 -5.33 11.97 -8.44
N LEU A 486 -4.82 10.74 -8.56
CA LEU A 486 -3.43 10.45 -8.23
C LEU A 486 -2.43 11.19 -9.15
N ARG A 487 -2.69 11.28 -10.46
CA ARG A 487 -1.74 11.93 -11.40
C ARG A 487 -2.10 13.38 -11.68
N GLU A 488 -3.32 13.66 -12.14
CA GLU A 488 -3.65 15.02 -12.59
C GLU A 488 -3.79 16.01 -11.42
N GLN A 489 -4.27 15.57 -10.25
CA GLN A 489 -4.44 16.45 -9.09
C GLN A 489 -3.25 16.43 -8.14
N TRP A 490 -2.63 15.26 -7.89
CA TRP A 490 -1.50 15.17 -6.95
C TRP A 490 -0.12 15.24 -7.60
N GLY A 491 -0.03 15.12 -8.93
CA GLY A 491 1.24 15.16 -9.66
C GLY A 491 2.11 13.92 -9.47
N TYR A 492 1.52 12.77 -9.12
CA TYR A 492 2.27 11.53 -8.95
C TYR A 492 2.91 11.07 -10.27
N THR A 493 4.17 10.62 -10.23
CA THR A 493 4.91 10.16 -11.43
C THR A 493 5.47 8.75 -11.32
N GLY A 494 5.19 8.07 -10.20
CA GLY A 494 5.64 6.71 -9.94
C GLY A 494 4.74 5.64 -10.56
N ILE A 495 4.96 4.40 -10.16
CA ILE A 495 4.19 3.24 -10.62
C ILE A 495 2.97 2.98 -9.74
N VAL A 496 1.92 2.45 -10.36
CA VAL A 496 0.79 1.80 -9.70
C VAL A 496 0.79 0.34 -10.11
N MET A 497 0.66 -0.55 -9.13
CA MET A 497 0.49 -1.99 -9.35
C MET A 497 -0.84 -2.47 -8.77
N THR A 498 -1.37 -3.57 -9.29
CA THR A 498 -2.51 -4.23 -8.66
C THR A 498 -2.12 -4.93 -7.36
N ASP A 499 -3.08 -5.16 -6.47
CA ASP A 499 -2.97 -6.25 -5.50
C ASP A 499 -2.88 -7.60 -6.25
N TRP A 500 -2.42 -8.66 -5.59
CA TRP A 500 -2.14 -9.93 -6.26
C TRP A 500 -3.41 -10.61 -6.78
N TRP A 501 -3.47 -10.83 -8.09
CA TRP A 501 -4.61 -11.38 -8.83
C TRP A 501 -5.91 -10.57 -8.66
N ALA A 502 -5.78 -9.26 -8.55
CA ALA A 502 -6.92 -8.35 -8.55
C ALA A 502 -7.75 -8.50 -9.83
N LYS A 503 -9.03 -8.15 -9.72
CA LYS A 503 -9.95 -8.08 -10.86
C LYS A 503 -10.06 -6.64 -11.35
N MET A 504 -10.46 -6.51 -12.61
CA MET A 504 -10.72 -5.23 -13.27
C MET A 504 -12.08 -5.31 -13.94
N ASN A 505 -12.81 -4.20 -14.00
CA ASN A 505 -14.06 -4.04 -14.75
C ASN A 505 -14.01 -2.82 -15.67
N HIS A 506 -15.08 -2.58 -16.46
CA HIS A 506 -15.07 -1.51 -17.46
C HIS A 506 -14.88 -0.12 -16.80
N PRO A 507 -13.90 0.70 -17.22
CA PRO A 507 -13.58 1.98 -16.56
C PRO A 507 -14.68 3.03 -16.65
N VAL A 508 -15.66 2.86 -17.55
CA VAL A 508 -16.80 3.78 -17.73
C VAL A 508 -18.10 3.20 -17.17
N ASP A 509 -18.40 1.96 -17.54
CA ASP A 509 -19.72 1.34 -17.28
C ASP A 509 -19.72 0.44 -16.04
N GLY A 510 -18.55 0.14 -15.48
CA GLY A 510 -18.41 -0.81 -14.39
C GLY A 510 -18.74 -2.23 -14.86
N GLY A 511 -19.62 -2.93 -14.12
CA GLY A 511 -20.10 -4.27 -14.48
C GLY A 511 -19.16 -5.40 -14.08
N GLU A 512 -19.20 -6.50 -14.84
CA GLU A 512 -18.45 -7.73 -14.56
C GLU A 512 -16.95 -7.47 -14.45
N ALA A 513 -16.33 -8.08 -13.45
CA ALA A 513 -14.90 -7.95 -13.19
C ALA A 513 -14.16 -9.26 -13.45
N ASN A 514 -13.03 -9.20 -14.14
CA ASN A 514 -12.16 -10.34 -14.39
C ASN A 514 -10.68 -9.97 -14.25
N ARG A 515 -9.87 -10.96 -13.91
CA ARG A 515 -8.41 -10.88 -13.84
C ARG A 515 -7.76 -10.67 -15.21
N SER A 516 -8.41 -11.13 -16.28
CA SER A 516 -7.91 -11.00 -17.65
C SER A 516 -8.16 -9.63 -18.28
N PHE A 517 -8.86 -8.71 -17.60
CA PHE A 517 -9.23 -7.41 -18.16
C PHE A 517 -8.13 -6.33 -18.00
N THR A 518 -6.90 -6.67 -18.35
CA THR A 518 -5.72 -5.79 -18.25
C THR A 518 -5.81 -4.56 -19.15
N ALA A 519 -6.57 -4.58 -20.24
CA ALA A 519 -6.82 -3.37 -21.03
C ALA A 519 -7.48 -2.26 -20.19
N TYR A 520 -8.37 -2.63 -19.26
CA TYR A 520 -9.04 -1.68 -18.37
C TYR A 520 -8.12 -1.18 -17.25
N MET A 521 -7.19 -2.03 -16.80
CA MET A 521 -6.10 -1.65 -15.89
C MET A 521 -5.24 -0.54 -16.51
N VAL A 522 -4.77 -0.75 -17.75
CA VAL A 522 -3.93 0.20 -18.49
C VAL A 522 -4.67 1.50 -18.77
N ARG A 523 -5.95 1.42 -19.17
CA ARG A 523 -6.79 2.61 -19.39
C ARG A 523 -6.87 3.47 -18.13
N ALA A 524 -7.04 2.84 -16.96
CA ALA A 524 -7.04 3.52 -15.67
C ALA A 524 -5.67 4.08 -15.26
N GLN A 525 -4.59 3.68 -15.95
CA GLN A 525 -3.20 3.95 -15.58
C GLN A 525 -2.76 3.22 -14.31
N ASN A 526 -3.31 2.02 -14.07
CA ASN A 526 -2.63 1.05 -13.22
C ASN A 526 -1.61 0.33 -14.11
N ASP A 527 -0.32 0.48 -13.80
CA ASP A 527 0.76 0.22 -14.74
C ASP A 527 1.16 -1.26 -14.77
N LEU A 528 1.01 -1.98 -13.65
CA LEU A 528 1.52 -3.33 -13.47
C LEU A 528 0.46 -4.30 -12.93
N TYR A 529 0.14 -5.33 -13.71
CA TYR A 529 -0.65 -6.46 -13.24
C TYR A 529 0.22 -7.39 -12.40
N MET A 530 -0.13 -7.56 -11.13
CA MET A 530 0.51 -8.48 -10.21
C MET A 530 -0.46 -9.65 -9.97
N VAL A 531 -0.16 -10.90 -10.31
CA VAL A 531 0.99 -11.38 -11.09
C VAL A 531 0.53 -12.44 -12.10
N VAL A 532 1.29 -12.58 -13.18
CA VAL A 532 1.26 -13.75 -14.06
C VAL A 532 2.24 -14.82 -13.56
N GLU A 533 2.10 -16.04 -14.08
CA GLU A 533 3.02 -17.13 -13.77
C GLU A 533 4.46 -16.80 -14.18
N ASN A 534 5.43 -17.29 -13.39
CA ASN A 534 6.86 -17.09 -13.63
C ASN A 534 7.28 -17.57 -15.03
N GLU A 535 8.17 -16.81 -15.68
CA GLU A 535 8.71 -17.08 -17.03
C GLU A 535 7.65 -17.11 -18.15
N LYS A 536 6.41 -16.70 -17.87
CA LYS A 536 5.30 -16.75 -18.82
C LYS A 536 4.72 -15.39 -19.17
N ALA A 537 5.33 -14.28 -18.75
CA ALA A 537 4.84 -12.94 -19.13
C ALA A 537 4.71 -12.75 -20.65
N ALA A 538 5.63 -13.32 -21.44
CA ALA A 538 5.58 -13.29 -22.90
C ALA A 538 4.44 -14.12 -23.50
N SER A 539 4.15 -15.30 -22.93
CA SER A 539 3.17 -16.24 -23.49
C SER A 539 1.72 -15.95 -23.10
N ASN A 540 1.48 -14.92 -22.28
CA ASN A 540 0.15 -14.52 -21.80
C ASN A 540 -0.72 -15.69 -21.27
N PRO A 541 -0.26 -16.40 -20.22
CA PRO A 541 -0.94 -17.62 -19.73
C PRO A 541 -2.34 -17.35 -19.18
N VAL A 542 -2.58 -16.12 -18.72
CA VAL A 542 -3.88 -15.66 -18.21
C VAL A 542 -4.86 -15.26 -19.33
N ASN A 543 -4.41 -15.34 -20.59
CA ASN A 543 -5.15 -14.90 -21.77
C ASN A 543 -5.78 -13.52 -21.56
N ASP A 544 -4.96 -12.57 -21.10
CA ASP A 544 -5.41 -11.20 -20.88
C ASP A 544 -5.79 -10.53 -22.19
N ASN A 545 -6.69 -9.54 -22.08
CA ASN A 545 -7.34 -8.93 -23.23
C ASN A 545 -6.57 -7.73 -23.81
N THR A 546 -5.33 -7.46 -23.39
CA THR A 546 -4.57 -6.25 -23.79
C THR A 546 -4.48 -6.09 -25.30
N LEU A 547 -3.97 -7.11 -26.00
CA LEU A 547 -3.74 -7.06 -27.44
C LEU A 547 -5.06 -7.09 -28.23
N ALA A 548 -6.01 -7.93 -27.82
CA ALA A 548 -7.31 -8.02 -28.48
C ALA A 548 -8.08 -6.69 -28.43
N VAL A 549 -8.05 -6.00 -27.28
CA VAL A 549 -8.72 -4.71 -27.10
C VAL A 549 -7.95 -3.57 -27.77
N LEU A 550 -6.62 -3.66 -27.87
CA LEU A 550 -5.80 -2.76 -28.67
C LEU A 550 -6.16 -2.87 -30.17
N GLU A 551 -6.24 -4.09 -30.71
CA GLU A 551 -6.60 -4.36 -32.10
C GLU A 551 -8.03 -3.89 -32.43
N SER A 552 -8.96 -4.07 -31.51
CA SER A 552 -10.35 -3.61 -31.68
C SER A 552 -10.54 -2.10 -31.45
N GLY A 553 -9.49 -1.36 -31.08
CA GLY A 553 -9.53 0.09 -30.82
C GLY A 553 -10.13 0.49 -29.46
N GLY A 554 -10.37 -0.46 -28.56
CA GLY A 554 -10.86 -0.18 -27.19
C GLY A 554 -9.77 0.29 -26.24
N LEU A 555 -8.50 0.10 -26.60
CA LEU A 555 -7.29 0.59 -25.93
C LEU A 555 -6.39 1.23 -26.99
N THR A 556 -5.64 2.26 -26.63
CA THR A 556 -4.65 2.88 -27.52
C THR A 556 -3.22 2.48 -27.15
N LEU A 557 -2.33 2.50 -28.14
CA LEU A 557 -0.91 2.26 -27.90
C LEU A 557 -0.30 3.33 -26.97
N GLY A 558 -0.73 4.59 -27.08
CA GLY A 558 -0.30 5.67 -26.20
C GLY A 558 -0.57 5.40 -24.71
N GLU A 559 -1.65 4.69 -24.36
CA GLU A 559 -1.94 4.32 -22.97
C GLU A 559 -0.96 3.27 -22.43
N LEU A 560 -0.60 2.28 -23.26
CA LEU A 560 0.43 1.30 -22.95
C LEU A 560 1.81 1.97 -22.82
N GLN A 561 2.14 2.88 -23.74
CA GLN A 561 3.39 3.65 -23.70
C GLN A 561 3.48 4.54 -22.46
N ARG A 562 2.38 5.15 -22.01
CA ARG A 562 2.33 5.90 -20.75
C ARG A 562 2.67 5.00 -19.55
N SER A 563 2.12 3.79 -19.50
CA SER A 563 2.44 2.83 -18.44
C SER A 563 3.91 2.40 -18.49
N ALA A 564 4.44 2.14 -19.69
CA ALA A 564 5.85 1.83 -19.91
C ALA A 564 6.78 2.96 -19.43
N VAL A 565 6.43 4.22 -19.70
CA VAL A 565 7.16 5.41 -19.20
C VAL A 565 7.20 5.40 -17.67
N ASN A 566 6.07 5.15 -17.00
CA ASN A 566 6.01 5.11 -15.53
C ASN A 566 6.89 3.99 -14.95
N ILE A 567 6.80 2.77 -15.52
CA ILE A 567 7.62 1.61 -15.12
C ILE A 567 9.11 1.92 -15.31
N CYS A 568 9.49 2.41 -16.49
CA CYS A 568 10.88 2.73 -16.79
C CYS A 568 11.43 3.85 -15.90
N ARG A 569 10.62 4.88 -15.59
CA ARG A 569 11.00 5.95 -14.65
C ARG A 569 11.31 5.39 -13.26
N PHE A 570 10.44 4.52 -12.74
CA PHE A 570 10.68 3.84 -11.47
C PHE A 570 11.97 3.00 -11.50
N LEU A 571 12.14 2.19 -12.54
CA LEU A 571 13.31 1.32 -12.68
C LEU A 571 14.61 2.12 -12.71
N MET A 572 14.64 3.28 -13.39
CA MET A 572 15.83 4.15 -13.44
C MET A 572 16.26 4.67 -12.07
N SER A 573 15.30 4.91 -11.16
CA SER A 573 15.54 5.34 -9.78
C SER A 573 15.81 4.19 -8.80
N ALA A 574 15.42 2.96 -9.14
CA ALA A 574 15.56 1.80 -8.26
C ALA A 574 17.00 1.24 -8.23
N PRO A 575 17.41 0.55 -7.13
CA PRO A 575 18.75 0.00 -6.99
C PRO A 575 19.12 -1.01 -8.09
N VAL A 576 18.14 -1.74 -8.62
CA VAL A 576 18.36 -2.68 -9.73
C VAL A 576 19.09 -2.05 -10.91
N MET A 577 18.91 -0.76 -11.18
CA MET A 577 19.56 -0.08 -12.31
C MET A 577 21.08 0.09 -12.12
N GLU A 578 21.55 -0.03 -10.88
CA GLU A 578 22.98 -0.02 -10.52
C GLU A 578 23.61 -1.40 -10.66
N ARG A 579 22.80 -2.47 -10.65
CA ARG A 579 23.26 -3.85 -10.77
C ARG A 579 23.63 -4.16 -12.24
N PRO A 580 24.61 -5.06 -12.48
CA PRO A 580 24.85 -5.58 -13.82
C PRO A 580 23.59 -6.24 -14.37
N LEU A 581 23.28 -5.98 -15.63
CA LEU A 581 22.27 -6.75 -16.35
C LEU A 581 22.80 -8.16 -16.54
N ALA A 582 22.20 -9.13 -15.85
CA ALA A 582 22.51 -10.54 -16.02
C ALA A 582 21.46 -11.17 -16.95
N ALA A 583 21.92 -11.92 -17.95
CA ALA A 583 21.02 -12.80 -18.69
C ALA A 583 20.44 -13.81 -17.69
N TYR A 584 19.13 -14.00 -17.75
CA TYR A 584 18.47 -14.98 -16.89
C TYR A 584 18.80 -16.39 -17.38
N ASP A 585 19.46 -17.19 -16.53
CA ASP A 585 19.66 -18.61 -16.77
C ASP A 585 18.53 -19.40 -16.08
N PRO A 586 17.60 -20.01 -16.85
CA PRO A 586 16.51 -20.79 -16.29
C PRO A 586 16.98 -22.09 -15.59
N ILE A 587 18.21 -22.53 -15.82
CA ILE A 587 18.75 -23.80 -15.31
C ILE A 587 19.91 -23.55 -14.35
N LYS A 588 19.60 -23.32 -13.08
CA LYS A 588 20.66 -23.28 -12.06
C LYS A 588 21.22 -24.67 -11.75
N SER A 589 22.55 -24.72 -11.63
CA SER A 589 23.36 -25.94 -11.49
C SER A 589 23.72 -26.20 -10.02
N PHE A 590 23.78 -27.47 -9.63
CA PHE A 590 24.17 -27.91 -8.28
C PHE A 590 25.33 -28.90 -8.36
N ARG A 591 26.27 -28.76 -7.42
CA ARG A 591 27.40 -29.68 -7.27
C ARG A 591 27.05 -30.82 -6.35
N SER A 592 27.50 -32.02 -6.73
CA SER A 592 27.33 -33.21 -5.92
C SER A 592 28.33 -33.25 -4.76
N VAL A 593 28.05 -34.08 -3.76
CA VAL A 593 29.04 -34.51 -2.77
C VAL A 593 29.45 -35.95 -3.04
N SER A 594 30.67 -36.31 -2.64
CA SER A 594 31.23 -37.64 -2.88
C SER A 594 30.72 -38.73 -1.93
N VAL A 595 30.11 -38.35 -0.81
CA VAL A 595 29.62 -39.26 0.23
C VAL A 595 28.17 -38.95 0.56
N ALA A 596 27.31 -39.97 0.57
CA ALA A 596 25.91 -39.84 0.94
C ALA A 596 25.76 -39.54 2.44
N SER A 597 24.74 -38.76 2.79
CA SER A 597 24.36 -38.47 4.19
C SER A 597 23.58 -39.62 4.86
N GLY A 598 23.22 -40.66 4.10
CA GLY A 598 22.46 -41.83 4.53
C GLY A 598 22.22 -42.80 3.36
N ASP A 599 21.24 -43.69 3.49
CA ASP A 599 20.81 -44.57 2.39
C ASP A 599 20.23 -43.73 1.25
N ALA A 600 20.87 -43.77 0.10
CA ALA A 600 20.54 -42.91 -1.04
C ALA A 600 19.62 -43.61 -2.04
N VAL A 601 18.54 -42.94 -2.42
CA VAL A 601 17.65 -43.38 -3.51
C VAL A 601 18.16 -42.83 -4.86
N PRO A 602 18.06 -43.58 -5.97
CA PRO A 602 18.34 -43.06 -7.31
C PRO A 602 17.47 -41.82 -7.63
N VAL A 603 18.03 -40.85 -8.35
CA VAL A 603 17.33 -39.59 -8.67
C VAL A 603 16.10 -39.80 -9.56
N GLU A 604 16.09 -40.86 -10.34
CA GLU A 604 14.99 -41.24 -11.23
C GLU A 604 13.83 -41.93 -10.50
N GLU A 605 14.03 -42.37 -9.24
CA GLU A 605 12.98 -42.98 -8.43
C GLU A 605 12.09 -41.91 -7.77
N ASP A 606 10.79 -42.20 -7.68
CA ASP A 606 9.84 -41.35 -6.98
C ASP A 606 10.13 -41.38 -5.48
N ILE A 607 10.36 -40.21 -4.91
CA ILE A 607 10.54 -40.05 -3.48
C ILE A 607 9.14 -39.90 -2.85
N ASP A 608 8.67 -40.94 -2.16
CA ASP A 608 7.46 -40.85 -1.33
C ASP A 608 7.78 -40.06 -0.05
N TYR A 609 7.37 -38.80 -0.05
CA TYR A 609 7.63 -37.89 1.07
C TYR A 609 6.66 -38.15 2.24
N ALA A 610 5.49 -38.74 1.97
CA ALA A 610 4.52 -39.09 3.00
C ALA A 610 5.00 -40.27 3.86
N GLU A 611 5.71 -41.24 3.27
CA GLU A 611 6.26 -42.40 3.97
C GLU A 611 7.62 -42.13 4.65
N GLN A 612 8.50 -41.31 4.06
CA GLN A 612 9.85 -41.07 4.60
C GLN A 612 9.92 -40.08 5.79
N GLY A 613 8.86 -39.30 6.03
CA GLY A 613 8.82 -38.29 7.09
C GLY A 613 9.61 -37.01 6.76
N SER A 614 9.58 -36.02 7.65
CA SER A 614 10.10 -34.67 7.39
C SER A 614 11.64 -34.52 7.46
N GLY A 615 12.39 -35.62 7.32
CA GLY A 615 13.85 -35.64 7.42
C GLY A 615 14.55 -35.31 6.09
N PRO A 616 15.85 -35.00 6.10
CA PRO A 616 16.63 -34.90 4.87
C PRO A 616 16.75 -36.26 4.17
N ILE A 617 16.68 -36.26 2.84
CA ILE A 617 16.66 -37.46 1.99
C ILE A 617 17.93 -37.48 1.15
N ALA A 618 18.67 -38.58 1.16
CA ALA A 618 19.83 -38.76 0.31
C ALA A 618 19.41 -39.24 -1.08
N VAL A 619 19.88 -38.56 -2.12
CA VAL A 619 19.60 -38.86 -3.53
C VAL A 619 20.92 -39.10 -4.26
N ARG A 620 20.99 -40.15 -5.08
CA ARG A 620 22.13 -40.48 -5.95
C ARG A 620 21.81 -40.14 -7.40
N VAL A 621 22.66 -39.33 -8.02
CA VAL A 621 22.61 -38.99 -9.44
C VAL A 621 23.70 -39.77 -10.15
N ASP A 622 23.32 -40.70 -11.01
CA ASP A 622 24.28 -41.52 -11.76
C ASP A 622 24.70 -40.85 -13.08
N THR A 623 23.75 -40.21 -13.77
CA THR A 623 23.98 -39.47 -15.01
C THR A 623 23.96 -37.96 -14.73
N PRO A 624 25.03 -37.21 -15.02
CA PRO A 624 24.93 -35.75 -14.96
C PRO A 624 23.97 -35.27 -16.05
N GLY A 625 23.13 -34.28 -15.75
CA GLY A 625 22.11 -33.84 -16.70
C GLY A 625 21.22 -32.72 -16.17
N VAL A 626 20.26 -32.31 -16.99
CA VAL A 626 19.19 -31.38 -16.61
C VAL A 626 17.95 -32.16 -16.22
N TYR A 627 17.45 -31.89 -15.03
CA TYR A 627 16.29 -32.53 -14.42
C TYR A 627 15.16 -31.52 -14.22
N GLN A 628 13.95 -31.90 -14.61
CA GLN A 628 12.71 -31.23 -14.26
C GLN A 628 12.24 -31.75 -12.89
N VAL A 629 12.13 -30.87 -11.91
CA VAL A 629 11.56 -31.23 -10.60
C VAL A 629 10.03 -31.14 -10.66
N LYS A 630 9.35 -32.19 -10.20
CA LYS A 630 7.89 -32.26 -10.08
C LYS A 630 7.51 -32.79 -8.71
N THR A 631 6.37 -32.34 -8.20
CA THR A 631 5.77 -32.92 -7.00
C THR A 631 4.29 -33.13 -7.21
N THR A 632 3.74 -34.20 -6.65
CA THR A 632 2.30 -34.25 -6.35
C THR A 632 2.08 -33.74 -4.94
N ALA A 633 1.23 -32.73 -4.81
CA ALA A 633 0.99 -32.05 -3.55
C ALA A 633 -0.48 -31.69 -3.37
N ARG A 634 -0.90 -31.47 -2.13
CA ARG A 634 -2.26 -31.08 -1.76
C ARG A 634 -2.26 -29.97 -0.72
N ASN A 635 -3.30 -29.15 -0.74
CA ASN A 635 -3.55 -28.13 0.27
C ASN A 635 -5.05 -28.15 0.61
N ALA A 636 -5.39 -28.53 1.85
CA ALA A 636 -6.77 -28.69 2.29
C ALA A 636 -7.57 -27.37 2.37
N ARG A 637 -6.90 -26.22 2.19
CA ARG A 637 -7.51 -24.89 2.32
C ARG A 637 -8.27 -24.47 1.05
N HIS A 638 -9.00 -23.37 1.17
CA HIS A 638 -9.72 -22.70 0.08
C HIS A 638 -8.78 -22.25 -1.06
N PRO A 639 -9.20 -22.21 -2.34
CA PRO A 639 -8.36 -21.88 -3.51
C PRO A 639 -7.60 -20.54 -3.51
N MET A 640 -7.90 -19.63 -2.60
CA MET A 640 -7.15 -18.38 -2.43
C MET A 640 -6.06 -18.46 -1.34
N ALA A 641 -6.06 -19.52 -0.53
CA ALA A 641 -5.09 -19.72 0.52
C ALA A 641 -3.78 -20.26 -0.05
N GLN A 642 -2.75 -19.43 -0.04
CA GLN A 642 -1.42 -19.80 -0.47
C GLN A 642 -0.70 -20.65 0.58
N SER A 643 0.14 -21.57 0.10
CA SER A 643 1.12 -22.31 0.88
C SER A 643 2.37 -22.56 0.03
N SER A 644 3.49 -22.82 0.67
CA SER A 644 4.76 -23.02 -0.03
C SER A 644 5.73 -23.83 0.82
N CYS A 645 6.61 -24.56 0.13
CA CYS A 645 7.76 -25.21 0.72
C CYS A 645 9.01 -24.94 -0.12
N THR A 646 10.17 -25.00 0.52
CA THR A 646 11.45 -24.72 -0.12
C THR A 646 12.28 -25.97 -0.18
N LEU A 647 12.75 -26.30 -1.37
CA LEU A 647 13.66 -27.40 -1.62
C LEU A 647 15.11 -26.88 -1.60
N TYR A 648 15.96 -27.56 -0.84
CA TYR A 648 17.40 -27.36 -0.82
C TYR A 648 18.12 -28.62 -1.28
N LEU A 649 19.22 -28.42 -2.01
CA LEU A 649 20.14 -29.48 -2.41
C LEU A 649 21.51 -29.19 -1.81
N ASN A 650 22.01 -30.09 -0.97
CA ASN A 650 23.29 -29.93 -0.27
C ASN A 650 23.39 -28.61 0.53
N GLY A 651 22.26 -28.17 1.10
CA GLY A 651 22.16 -26.92 1.87
C GLY A 651 21.99 -25.65 1.02
N GLU A 652 22.09 -25.76 -0.30
CA GLU A 652 21.88 -24.64 -1.22
C GLU A 652 20.40 -24.51 -1.62
N PHE A 653 19.85 -23.29 -1.64
CA PHE A 653 18.48 -23.04 -2.11
C PHE A 653 18.31 -23.51 -3.56
N ALA A 654 17.39 -24.44 -3.78
CA ALA A 654 17.06 -24.90 -5.12
C ALA A 654 15.87 -24.14 -5.69
N MET A 655 14.71 -24.25 -5.03
CA MET A 655 13.46 -23.65 -5.49
C MET A 655 12.43 -23.55 -4.38
N THR A 656 11.42 -22.70 -4.58
CA THR A 656 10.19 -22.71 -3.78
C THR A 656 9.07 -23.33 -4.61
N LEU A 657 8.42 -24.35 -4.06
CA LEU A 657 7.23 -24.98 -4.61
C LEU A 657 6.01 -24.38 -3.92
N SER A 658 5.19 -23.66 -4.69
CA SER A 658 4.02 -22.95 -4.19
C SER A 658 2.74 -23.64 -4.65
N LEU A 659 1.76 -23.71 -3.75
CA LEU A 659 0.46 -24.30 -4.01
C LEU A 659 -0.66 -23.50 -3.32
N ASN A 660 -1.62 -23.04 -4.11
CA ASN A 660 -2.89 -22.52 -3.60
C ASN A 660 -3.78 -23.66 -3.08
N GLY A 661 -4.81 -23.34 -2.31
CA GLY A 661 -5.75 -24.35 -1.81
C GLY A 661 -6.31 -25.23 -2.92
N THR A 662 -6.22 -26.55 -2.75
CA THR A 662 -6.76 -27.55 -3.68
C THR A 662 -7.99 -28.24 -3.13
N GLU A 663 -8.46 -27.79 -1.95
CA GLU A 663 -9.51 -28.45 -1.17
C GLU A 663 -9.16 -29.92 -0.90
N GLY A 664 -7.86 -30.18 -0.70
CA GLY A 664 -7.33 -31.51 -0.40
C GLY A 664 -7.10 -32.41 -1.62
N ARG A 665 -7.43 -31.96 -2.83
CA ARG A 665 -7.14 -32.72 -4.07
C ARG A 665 -5.64 -32.71 -4.37
N PRO A 666 -5.02 -33.86 -4.67
CA PRO A 666 -3.66 -33.90 -5.18
C PRO A 666 -3.58 -33.22 -6.55
N VAL A 667 -2.58 -32.37 -6.72
CA VAL A 667 -2.26 -31.73 -8.00
C VAL A 667 -0.78 -31.85 -8.27
N GLU A 668 -0.40 -31.96 -9.54
CA GLU A 668 0.99 -31.87 -9.95
C GLU A 668 1.45 -30.42 -9.93
N VAL A 669 2.52 -30.13 -9.19
CA VAL A 669 3.22 -28.85 -9.20
C VAL A 669 4.57 -29.08 -9.87
N SER A 670 4.78 -28.39 -10.99
CA SER A 670 6.08 -28.38 -11.64
C SER A 670 6.97 -27.32 -11.00
N GLY A 671 8.12 -27.75 -10.49
CA GLY A 671 9.20 -26.86 -10.09
C GLY A 671 9.98 -26.36 -11.30
N ARG A 672 11.18 -25.85 -11.04
CA ARG A 672 12.10 -25.44 -12.12
C ARG A 672 12.99 -26.59 -12.60
N LYS A 673 13.60 -26.37 -13.75
CA LYS A 673 14.70 -27.18 -14.26
C LYS A 673 15.97 -26.91 -13.44
N ILE A 674 16.74 -27.95 -13.19
CA ILE A 674 18.02 -27.88 -12.48
C ILE A 674 19.06 -28.75 -13.17
N ARG A 675 20.32 -28.34 -13.14
CA ARG A 675 21.42 -29.17 -13.61
C ARG A 675 22.11 -29.84 -12.43
N LEU A 676 22.26 -31.16 -12.50
CA LEU A 676 22.89 -31.97 -11.47
C LEU A 676 24.15 -32.63 -12.02
N GLU A 677 25.25 -32.54 -11.28
CA GLU A 677 26.44 -33.38 -11.49
C GLU A 677 26.21 -34.79 -10.92
N ALA A 678 26.92 -35.79 -11.44
CA ALA A 678 26.90 -37.14 -10.87
C ALA A 678 27.46 -37.16 -9.44
N GLY A 679 26.84 -37.93 -8.55
CA GLY A 679 27.21 -38.04 -7.14
C GLY A 679 26.00 -37.98 -6.21
N TYR A 680 26.19 -37.53 -4.97
CA TYR A 680 25.13 -37.53 -3.96
C TYR A 680 24.62 -36.14 -3.62
N TYR A 681 23.33 -36.07 -3.28
CA TYR A 681 22.65 -34.86 -2.84
C TYR A 681 21.86 -35.15 -1.58
N THR A 682 21.89 -34.22 -0.63
CA THR A 682 20.93 -34.19 0.48
C THR A 682 19.80 -33.25 0.10
N VAL A 683 18.63 -33.81 -0.15
CA VAL A 683 17.38 -33.07 -0.36
C VAL A 683 16.80 -32.72 1.01
N ARG A 684 16.58 -31.43 1.25
CA ARG A 684 15.90 -30.94 2.45
C ARG A 684 14.72 -30.07 2.04
N ILE A 685 13.57 -30.28 2.65
CA ILE A 685 12.37 -29.49 2.38
C ILE A 685 11.92 -28.75 3.64
N ASP A 686 11.86 -27.43 3.54
CA ASP A 686 11.37 -26.57 4.61
C ASP A 686 9.94 -26.09 4.28
N PHE A 687 8.98 -26.35 5.16
CA PHE A 687 7.59 -25.89 5.01
C PHE A 687 7.45 -24.45 5.51
N VAL A 688 7.84 -23.48 4.67
CA VAL A 688 7.91 -22.06 5.05
C VAL A 688 6.53 -21.45 5.26
N LYS A 689 5.57 -21.69 4.35
CA LYS A 689 4.17 -21.26 4.51
C LYS A 689 3.28 -22.49 4.71
N PRO A 690 2.81 -22.73 5.95
CA PRO A 690 2.07 -23.95 6.29
C PRO A 690 0.83 -24.15 5.42
N GLY A 691 0.53 -25.39 5.05
CA GLY A 691 -0.71 -25.78 4.35
C GLY A 691 -0.49 -26.81 3.25
N ILE A 692 0.64 -26.72 2.54
CA ILE A 692 1.04 -27.70 1.53
C ILE A 692 1.47 -29.00 2.21
N VAL A 693 1.01 -30.12 1.66
CA VAL A 693 1.47 -31.47 1.97
C VAL A 693 2.02 -32.04 0.67
N LEU A 694 3.29 -32.42 0.67
CA LEU A 694 3.93 -33.11 -0.45
C LEU A 694 3.66 -34.60 -0.33
N ASP A 695 3.13 -35.21 -1.38
CA ASP A 695 2.92 -36.65 -1.46
C ASP A 695 4.16 -37.30 -2.11
N THR A 696 4.56 -36.83 -3.30
CA THR A 696 5.76 -37.34 -4.01
C THR A 696 6.67 -36.22 -4.50
N LEU A 697 7.98 -36.51 -4.62
CA LEU A 697 8.97 -35.66 -5.28
C LEU A 697 9.69 -36.47 -6.36
N ARG A 698 9.73 -35.96 -7.59
CA ARG A 698 10.33 -36.61 -8.75
C ARG A 698 11.31 -35.67 -9.45
N PHE A 699 12.44 -36.22 -9.86
CA PHE A 699 13.38 -35.57 -10.78
C PHE A 699 13.32 -36.32 -12.12
N THR A 700 12.86 -35.65 -13.16
CA THR A 700 12.77 -36.25 -14.50
C THR A 700 13.88 -35.68 -15.37
N GLU A 701 14.80 -36.51 -15.82
CA GLU A 701 15.83 -36.12 -16.79
C GLU A 701 15.16 -35.63 -18.09
N ILE A 702 15.57 -34.47 -18.58
CA ILE A 702 15.03 -33.86 -19.80
C ILE A 702 16.13 -33.58 -20.85
N GLU A 703 17.38 -33.43 -20.41
CA GLU A 703 18.56 -33.28 -21.25
C GLU A 703 19.74 -33.98 -20.56
N ALA A 704 20.46 -34.84 -21.28
CA ALA A 704 21.64 -35.56 -20.79
C ALA A 704 22.92 -34.74 -20.99
#